data_AF-A0A1V2LS39-F1
#
_entry.id   AF-A0A1V2LS39-F1
#
_cell.length_a   1.000
_cell.length_b   1.000
_cell.length_c   1.000
_cell.angle_alpha   90.00
_cell.angle_beta   90.00
_cell.angle_gamma   90.00
#
_symmetry.space_group_name_H-M   'P 1'
#
loop_
_entity.id
_entity.type
_entity.pdbx_description
1 polymer ?
#
loop_
_entity_poly.entity_id
_entity_poly.type
_entity_poly.pdbx_seq_one_letter_code
_entity_poly.pdbx_strand_id
1 'polypeptide(L)'
;MLVKLFFISLAIYFTYDWAFSSSPESGKKLTSEELWASRKLEVKNTFLQSWNDYVKHGWGYDIYAPVKQTGKNMVSKPLGWIIVDSLDTLMLMGCEEELEDAKNWVDKELDYDINADVNVFETTIRMLGGLLSAHYLSDDDDTVFLEKAVILGNKLVSAFDTPTGIPVMELNLKSQKPGKQGFPAMGASTSEIATLQLEFKYLSNLTGEAYFWDAAEKVMDILDSNQYKAPGIHNEYDGLAPIYVNQFNGEFKKELIRLGSRGDSYYEYLLKQYLQTDENRYLEMYEHAFKGIKKHLMRRSYPNKLVYLGELPNGINGELDDKMDHLVCFIGGLFALGATRGLTESNAKSQPWWNELQQEQLDLGKELAKTCYHMYHDTPGTGLSPEIVVFSQGGKNDLNPDHRGTTWSSGGDFYIKPNDKHNLQRPETVETLYYLYKITGDIKYREWGWEIFENFVTHTSISDPNGKNVRYTTLKDCTVSPSVKADNMESFWLAETLKYLYLLFDDETGTTLKGELKNGKPDKWDIKNMVFNTEAHPLPKFDRSKFVKGTGEAAKLPNTFVKDNEERIRKVNEAADALKRKLDVEANKKASLEHEEAFADDKKVEAIREMRMNDDVHEEFNSEYVAFEEKLEAGPKDSSKKEQPVEDEFSVDDIEKNLNQRHSDNQDTISNGNLAKTEKEKGVEVPAERTTASKDDISKPLNVQAEEAKIESDLKLTQKDEKEGVKLLDNDVAKPLDEQVKEVLVEAEEKMKESAGGVGDTAIGSQN
;
A
#
# COMPACT_ATOMS: atom_id res chain seq x y z
N MET A 1 56.60 60.62 -7.94
CA MET A 1 55.51 60.51 -6.93
C MET A 1 54.69 59.24 -7.12
N LEU A 2 54.07 59.05 -8.30
CA LEU A 2 53.25 57.87 -8.66
C LEU A 2 53.87 56.50 -8.30
N VAL A 3 55.15 56.27 -8.59
CA VAL A 3 55.84 54.99 -8.25
C VAL A 3 55.83 54.72 -6.74
N LYS A 4 55.97 55.73 -5.89
CA LYS A 4 55.89 55.55 -4.42
C LYS A 4 54.46 55.24 -3.97
N LEU A 5 53.46 55.86 -4.59
CA LEU A 5 52.05 55.55 -4.33
C LEU A 5 51.70 54.12 -4.75
N PHE A 6 52.23 53.62 -5.87
CA PHE A 6 52.06 52.23 -6.30
C PHE A 6 52.59 51.24 -5.26
N PHE A 7 53.84 51.41 -4.79
CA PHE A 7 54.39 50.51 -3.77
C PHE A 7 53.72 50.63 -2.40
N ILE A 8 53.21 51.81 -2.03
CA ILE A 8 52.40 51.98 -0.81
C ILE A 8 51.05 51.27 -0.94
N SER A 9 50.34 51.42 -2.07
CA SER A 9 49.09 50.70 -2.32
C SER A 9 49.30 49.18 -2.39
N LEU A 10 50.41 48.73 -2.98
CA LEU A 10 50.77 47.31 -3.03
C LEU A 10 51.09 46.76 -1.63
N ALA A 11 51.81 47.53 -0.80
CA ALA A 11 52.07 47.16 0.59
C ALA A 11 50.77 47.12 1.42
N ILE A 12 49.86 48.10 1.25
CA ILE A 12 48.56 48.10 1.91
C ILE A 12 47.73 46.88 1.47
N TYR A 13 47.70 46.57 0.17
CA TYR A 13 47.05 45.37 -0.36
C TYR A 13 47.63 44.10 0.27
N PHE A 14 48.96 43.92 0.30
CA PHE A 14 49.57 42.75 0.92
C PHE A 14 49.40 42.70 2.45
N THR A 15 49.33 43.83 3.16
CA THR A 15 49.01 43.81 4.60
C THR A 15 47.53 43.53 4.87
N TYR A 16 46.63 43.94 3.98
CA TYR A 16 45.20 43.63 4.07
C TYR A 16 44.94 42.16 3.74
N ASP A 17 45.52 41.67 2.63
CA ASP A 17 45.50 40.27 2.22
C ASP A 17 46.13 39.37 3.29
N TRP A 18 47.28 39.73 3.86
CA TRP A 18 47.88 39.00 4.99
C TRP A 18 46.98 39.04 6.25
N ALA A 19 46.40 40.19 6.61
CA ALA A 19 45.54 40.31 7.79
C ALA A 19 44.17 39.61 7.64
N PHE A 20 43.64 39.46 6.42
CA PHE A 20 42.40 38.70 6.15
C PHE A 20 42.63 37.23 5.81
N SER A 21 43.79 36.85 5.27
CA SER A 21 44.18 35.43 5.09
C SER A 21 44.73 34.78 6.37
N SER A 22 45.07 35.58 7.39
CA SER A 22 45.47 35.10 8.72
C SER A 22 44.38 35.27 9.80
N SER A 23 43.11 35.15 9.42
CA SER A 23 42.06 34.80 10.39
C SER A 23 42.21 33.31 10.75
N PRO A 24 42.48 32.94 12.02
CA PRO A 24 42.66 31.54 12.42
C PRO A 24 41.32 30.84 12.68
N GLU A 25 40.40 30.94 11.71
CA GLU A 25 39.28 29.99 11.56
C GLU A 25 39.42 29.29 10.20
N SER A 26 40.54 28.56 10.05
CA SER A 26 40.61 27.50 9.06
C SER A 26 39.60 26.42 9.46
N GLY A 27 38.38 26.50 8.92
CA GLY A 27 37.34 25.49 9.12
C GLY A 27 37.93 24.11 8.87
N LYS A 28 38.01 23.30 9.93
CA LYS A 28 38.62 21.97 9.89
C LYS A 28 37.77 21.14 8.92
N LYS A 29 38.31 20.85 7.73
CA LYS A 29 37.62 20.02 6.74
C LYS A 29 37.37 18.66 7.38
N LEU A 30 36.09 18.33 7.58
CA LEU A 30 35.67 17.07 8.18
C LEU A 30 36.25 15.89 7.38
N THR A 31 36.63 14.83 8.07
CA THR A 31 36.85 13.52 7.43
C THR A 31 35.53 13.02 6.83
N SER A 32 35.58 12.01 5.95
CA SER A 32 34.35 11.42 5.41
C SER A 32 33.45 10.86 6.52
N GLU A 33 34.04 10.27 7.56
CA GLU A 33 33.34 9.72 8.72
C GLU A 33 32.72 10.83 9.58
N GLU A 34 33.48 11.89 9.90
CA GLU A 34 32.93 13.06 10.59
C GLU A 34 31.78 13.72 9.81
N LEU A 35 31.83 13.72 8.47
CA LEU A 35 30.78 14.25 7.60
C LEU A 35 29.49 13.41 7.66
N TRP A 36 29.58 12.10 7.46
CA TRP A 36 28.38 11.24 7.46
C TRP A 36 27.77 11.09 8.85
N ALA A 37 28.59 11.03 9.91
CA ALA A 37 28.11 11.13 11.28
C ALA A 37 27.35 12.44 11.55
N SER A 38 27.81 13.58 11.00
CA SER A 38 27.07 14.86 11.08
C SER A 38 25.73 14.77 10.34
N ARG A 39 25.73 14.26 9.10
CA ARG A 39 24.52 14.09 8.27
C ARG A 39 23.49 13.16 8.95
N LYS A 40 23.94 12.04 9.53
CA LYS A 40 23.14 11.12 10.36
C LYS A 40 22.54 11.82 11.59
N LEU A 41 23.31 12.67 12.26
CA LEU A 41 22.85 13.45 13.42
C LEU A 41 21.81 14.51 13.01
N GLU A 42 21.95 15.15 11.86
CA GLU A 42 20.96 16.11 11.36
C GLU A 42 19.61 15.44 11.05
N VAL A 43 19.60 14.24 10.48
CA VAL A 43 18.37 13.44 10.33
C VAL A 43 17.71 13.15 11.69
N LYS A 44 18.49 12.75 12.72
CA LYS A 44 17.96 12.57 14.08
C LYS A 44 17.41 13.87 14.66
N ASN A 45 18.07 15.01 14.44
CA ASN A 45 17.58 16.30 14.92
C ASN A 45 16.26 16.70 14.24
N THR A 46 16.12 16.44 12.93
CA THR A 46 14.88 16.64 12.17
C THR A 46 13.75 15.71 12.64
N PHE A 47 14.07 14.46 12.97
CA PHE A 47 13.13 13.54 13.63
C PHE A 47 12.66 14.11 14.97
N LEU A 48 13.58 14.48 15.86
CA LEU A 48 13.24 15.02 17.18
C LEU A 48 12.47 16.34 17.11
N GLN A 49 12.73 17.20 16.12
CA GLN A 49 11.93 18.41 15.89
C GLN A 49 10.48 18.07 15.50
N SER A 50 10.31 17.11 14.59
CA SER A 50 9.00 16.61 14.15
C SER A 50 8.23 15.95 15.31
N TRP A 51 8.89 15.04 16.02
CA TRP A 51 8.36 14.32 17.17
C TRP A 51 7.98 15.25 18.32
N ASN A 52 8.84 16.20 18.71
CA ASN A 52 8.56 17.09 19.83
C ASN A 52 7.44 18.10 19.53
N ASP A 53 7.25 18.52 18.27
CA ASP A 53 6.08 19.31 17.87
C ASP A 53 4.80 18.46 17.96
N TYR A 54 4.85 17.20 17.52
CA TYR A 54 3.76 16.22 17.68
C TYR A 54 3.43 15.96 19.17
N VAL A 55 4.39 15.61 20.02
CA VAL A 55 4.17 15.37 21.47
C VAL A 55 3.51 16.59 22.13
N LYS A 56 3.90 17.80 21.75
CA LYS A 56 3.38 19.02 22.35
C LYS A 56 1.97 19.41 21.89
N HIS A 57 1.54 19.02 20.69
CA HIS A 57 0.34 19.55 20.04
C HIS A 57 -0.62 18.49 19.46
N GLY A 58 -0.17 17.25 19.36
CA GLY A 58 -0.84 16.12 18.72
C GLY A 58 -0.74 14.79 19.49
N TRP A 59 -0.16 14.75 20.70
CA TRP A 59 0.08 13.50 21.43
C TRP A 59 -1.15 12.60 21.53
N GLY A 60 -0.97 11.34 21.16
CA GLY A 60 -2.01 10.33 21.13
C GLY A 60 -2.97 10.43 19.94
N TYR A 61 -2.91 11.48 19.11
CA TYR A 61 -3.76 11.60 17.92
C TYR A 61 -3.16 10.89 16.70
N ASP A 62 -4.05 10.33 15.87
CA ASP A 62 -3.69 9.61 14.64
C ASP A 62 -3.23 10.54 13.50
N ILE A 63 -3.88 11.71 13.36
CA ILE A 63 -3.60 12.69 12.31
C ILE A 63 -3.08 13.96 12.97
N TYR A 64 -1.93 14.45 12.53
CA TYR A 64 -1.32 15.69 13.01
C TYR A 64 -1.19 16.75 11.90
N ALA A 65 -1.64 17.96 12.18
CA ALA A 65 -1.66 19.10 11.27
C ALA A 65 -0.64 20.17 11.74
N PRO A 66 0.60 20.22 11.20
CA PRO A 66 1.69 21.01 11.79
C PRO A 66 1.57 22.52 11.57
N VAL A 67 0.81 22.99 10.58
CA VAL A 67 0.60 24.43 10.34
C VAL A 67 -0.32 25.00 11.43
N LYS A 68 -1.40 24.25 11.75
CA LYS A 68 -2.34 24.63 12.81
C LYS A 68 -1.94 24.18 14.20
N GLN A 69 -1.01 23.22 14.28
CA GLN A 69 -0.61 22.53 15.51
C GLN A 69 -1.81 21.87 16.22
N THR A 70 -2.57 21.07 15.48
CA THR A 70 -3.76 20.37 15.98
C THR A 70 -3.73 18.90 15.61
N GLY A 71 -4.07 18.02 16.55
CA GLY A 71 -4.32 16.60 16.29
C GLY A 71 -5.81 16.25 16.16
N LYS A 72 -6.12 15.14 15.49
CA LYS A 72 -7.43 14.45 15.54
C LYS A 72 -7.25 12.94 15.37
N ASN A 73 -8.17 12.15 15.91
CA ASN A 73 -8.23 10.71 15.64
C ASN A 73 -8.98 10.45 14.33
N MET A 74 -8.69 9.32 13.69
CA MET A 74 -9.47 8.86 12.53
C MET A 74 -10.83 8.28 12.96
N VAL A 75 -10.88 7.70 14.16
CA VAL A 75 -12.07 7.07 14.73
C VAL A 75 -12.32 7.59 16.16
N SER A 76 -13.27 7.01 16.90
CA SER A 76 -13.71 7.51 18.22
C SER A 76 -12.67 7.38 19.35
N LYS A 77 -11.64 6.56 19.15
CA LYS A 77 -10.46 6.36 19.99
C LYS A 77 -9.23 6.43 19.09
N PRO A 78 -8.02 6.69 19.64
CA PRO A 78 -6.80 6.63 18.83
C PRO A 78 -6.48 5.20 18.41
N LEU A 79 -5.96 5.04 17.20
CA LEU A 79 -5.36 3.79 16.72
C LEU A 79 -3.86 3.71 17.04
N GLY A 80 -3.25 4.85 17.36
CA GLY A 80 -1.82 4.98 17.63
C GLY A 80 -1.00 5.35 16.39
N TRP A 81 -1.64 5.93 15.37
CA TRP A 81 -1.13 5.98 13.99
C TRP A 81 0.24 6.65 13.81
N ILE A 82 0.60 7.60 14.67
CA ILE A 82 1.93 8.25 14.65
C ILE A 82 2.86 7.65 15.71
N ILE A 83 2.35 7.28 16.89
CA ILE A 83 3.15 6.77 18.01
C ILE A 83 3.71 5.39 17.69
N VAL A 84 2.85 4.45 17.30
CA VAL A 84 3.23 3.05 17.02
C VAL A 84 4.20 2.97 15.84
N ASP A 85 3.89 3.73 14.79
CA ASP A 85 4.68 3.85 13.55
C ASP A 85 6.11 4.39 13.81
N SER A 86 6.29 5.17 14.88
CA SER A 86 7.59 5.78 15.22
C SER A 86 8.43 4.97 16.21
N LEU A 87 7.90 3.89 16.81
CA LEU A 87 8.54 3.16 17.92
C LEU A 87 9.93 2.63 17.55
N ASP A 88 10.05 2.00 16.39
CA ASP A 88 11.30 1.39 15.92
C ASP A 88 12.31 2.44 15.43
N THR A 89 11.87 3.59 14.90
CA THR A 89 12.75 4.74 14.62
C THR A 89 13.30 5.35 15.91
N LEU A 90 12.48 5.46 16.97
CA LEU A 90 12.93 5.89 18.30
C LEU A 90 13.98 4.92 18.87
N MET A 91 13.74 3.61 18.75
CA MET A 91 14.69 2.56 19.14
C MET A 91 15.99 2.63 18.32
N LEU A 92 15.89 2.80 17.00
CA LEU A 92 17.04 2.91 16.09
C LEU A 92 17.94 4.10 16.43
N MET A 93 17.32 5.26 16.63
CA MET A 93 18.03 6.52 16.87
C MET A 93 18.55 6.65 18.30
N GLY A 94 18.15 5.76 19.23
CA GLY A 94 18.47 5.86 20.66
C GLY A 94 17.85 7.10 21.28
N CYS A 95 16.53 7.21 21.20
CA CYS A 95 15.69 8.24 21.81
C CYS A 95 14.99 7.63 23.02
N GLU A 96 15.76 7.34 24.08
CA GLU A 96 15.31 6.52 25.23
C GLU A 96 14.19 7.18 26.04
N GLU A 97 14.27 8.50 26.27
CA GLU A 97 13.22 9.25 27.00
C GLU A 97 11.92 9.26 26.20
N GLU A 98 12.00 9.58 24.91
CA GLU A 98 10.85 9.61 23.99
C GLU A 98 10.22 8.23 23.77
N LEU A 99 11.03 7.17 23.75
CA LEU A 99 10.60 5.79 23.62
C LEU A 99 9.85 5.30 24.87
N GLU A 100 10.33 5.64 26.07
CA GLU A 100 9.67 5.26 27.31
C GLU A 100 8.31 5.96 27.43
N ASP A 101 8.19 7.24 27.05
CA ASP A 101 6.89 7.93 26.98
C ASP A 101 5.94 7.27 25.97
N ALA A 102 6.43 6.92 24.78
CA ALA A 102 5.65 6.22 23.76
C ALA A 102 5.19 4.82 24.22
N LYS A 103 6.08 4.04 24.83
CA LYS A 103 5.78 2.72 25.40
C LYS A 103 4.74 2.82 26.52
N ASN A 104 4.86 3.81 27.40
CA ASN A 104 3.88 4.07 28.46
C ASN A 104 2.48 4.38 27.91
N TRP A 105 2.40 5.11 26.80
CA TRP A 105 1.13 5.37 26.10
C TRP A 105 0.56 4.10 25.45
N VAL A 106 1.41 3.30 24.78
CA VAL A 106 1.02 2.00 24.19
C VAL A 106 0.49 1.04 25.26
N ASP A 107 1.12 0.96 26.42
CA ASP A 107 0.66 0.15 27.56
C ASP A 107 -0.72 0.62 28.06
N LYS A 108 -0.84 1.91 28.40
CA LYS A 108 -1.95 2.44 29.22
C LYS A 108 -3.15 2.96 28.44
N GLU A 109 -2.94 3.56 27.27
CA GLU A 109 -3.96 4.32 26.54
C GLU A 109 -4.42 3.61 25.24
N LEU A 110 -3.55 2.83 24.59
CA LEU A 110 -3.88 2.13 23.35
C LEU A 110 -4.80 0.91 23.61
N ASP A 111 -6.02 0.98 23.09
CA ASP A 111 -7.05 -0.06 23.22
C ASP A 111 -7.83 -0.25 21.91
N TYR A 112 -7.65 -1.42 21.28
CA TYR A 112 -8.32 -1.82 20.05
C TYR A 112 -9.76 -2.35 20.24
N ASP A 113 -10.37 -2.26 21.43
CA ASP A 113 -11.84 -2.35 21.58
C ASP A 113 -12.52 -1.04 21.13
N ILE A 114 -12.53 -0.84 19.82
CA ILE A 114 -13.07 0.34 19.13
C ILE A 114 -14.22 -0.10 18.22
N ASN A 115 -15.41 0.49 18.39
CA ASN A 115 -16.53 0.26 17.46
C ASN A 115 -16.39 1.15 16.22
N ALA A 116 -15.40 0.86 15.39
CA ALA A 116 -15.14 1.56 14.14
C ALA A 116 -14.59 0.60 13.09
N ASP A 117 -14.84 0.96 11.83
CA ASP A 117 -14.34 0.26 10.65
C ASP A 117 -12.93 0.79 10.35
N VAL A 118 -11.97 -0.12 10.13
CA VAL A 118 -10.58 0.21 9.76
C VAL A 118 -10.19 -0.52 8.49
N ASN A 119 -9.30 0.06 7.68
CA ASN A 119 -8.73 -0.63 6.54
C ASN A 119 -7.76 -1.72 7.04
N VAL A 120 -7.90 -2.95 6.54
CA VAL A 120 -7.16 -4.12 7.02
C VAL A 120 -5.68 -4.04 6.64
N PHE A 121 -5.36 -3.56 5.44
CA PHE A 121 -3.99 -3.37 4.96
C PHE A 121 -3.25 -2.31 5.78
N GLU A 122 -3.76 -1.08 5.82
CA GLU A 122 -3.12 0.04 6.53
C GLU A 122 -2.92 -0.27 8.03
N THR A 123 -3.90 -0.93 8.66
CA THR A 123 -3.80 -1.33 10.08
C THR A 123 -2.80 -2.49 10.27
N THR A 124 -2.62 -3.35 9.28
CA THR A 124 -1.63 -4.43 9.34
C THR A 124 -0.22 -3.89 9.19
N ILE A 125 0.04 -3.13 8.12
CA ILE A 125 1.41 -2.71 7.79
C ILE A 125 1.96 -1.73 8.82
N ARG A 126 1.15 -0.77 9.30
CA ARG A 126 1.57 0.26 10.28
C ARG A 126 1.47 -0.26 11.71
N MET A 127 0.27 -0.63 12.14
CA MET A 127 0.00 -0.87 13.56
C MET A 127 0.46 -2.27 14.00
N LEU A 128 0.12 -3.33 13.24
CA LEU A 128 0.62 -4.67 13.56
C LEU A 128 2.12 -4.78 13.25
N GLY A 129 2.59 -4.25 12.12
CA GLY A 129 4.01 -4.18 11.74
C GLY A 129 4.87 -3.43 12.77
N GLY A 130 4.47 -2.22 13.15
CA GLY A 130 5.18 -1.40 14.13
C GLY A 130 5.24 -2.02 15.53
N LEU A 131 4.14 -2.63 16.01
CA LEU A 131 4.15 -3.37 17.28
C LEU A 131 5.01 -4.63 17.23
N LEU A 132 4.98 -5.39 16.13
CA LEU A 132 5.81 -6.57 15.94
C LEU A 132 7.29 -6.21 15.85
N SER A 133 7.64 -5.10 15.19
CA SER A 133 9.00 -4.60 15.11
C SER A 133 9.50 -4.06 16.45
N ALA A 134 8.69 -3.26 17.15
CA ALA A 134 9.00 -2.80 18.49
C ALA A 134 9.27 -3.98 19.44
N HIS A 135 8.45 -5.03 19.40
CA HIS A 135 8.72 -6.28 20.14
C HIS A 135 10.02 -6.95 19.68
N TYR A 136 10.24 -7.12 18.37
CA TYR A 136 11.46 -7.72 17.84
C TYR A 136 12.72 -7.01 18.32
N LEU A 137 12.71 -5.68 18.40
CA LEU A 137 13.88 -4.88 18.79
C LEU A 137 14.11 -4.82 20.30
N SER A 138 13.03 -4.87 21.09
CA SER A 138 13.04 -4.80 22.56
C SER A 138 13.81 -5.94 23.23
N ASP A 139 13.92 -5.86 24.56
CA ASP A 139 14.42 -6.95 25.41
C ASP A 139 13.39 -8.08 25.53
N ASP A 140 13.87 -9.30 25.73
CA ASP A 140 13.07 -10.53 25.62
C ASP A 140 12.00 -10.65 26.73
N ASP A 141 12.08 -9.83 27.79
CA ASP A 141 11.10 -9.72 28.87
C ASP A 141 10.09 -8.57 28.69
N ASP A 142 10.20 -7.77 27.61
CA ASP A 142 9.26 -6.70 27.28
C ASP A 142 8.06 -7.20 26.46
N THR A 143 6.97 -7.54 27.14
CA THR A 143 5.77 -8.10 26.51
C THR A 143 4.78 -7.06 25.99
N VAL A 144 4.93 -5.77 26.33
CA VAL A 144 3.93 -4.71 26.06
C VAL A 144 3.53 -4.67 24.58
N PHE A 145 4.51 -4.61 23.69
CA PHE A 145 4.25 -4.53 22.24
C PHE A 145 3.63 -5.82 21.69
N LEU A 146 4.09 -6.98 22.16
CA LEU A 146 3.58 -8.29 21.73
C LEU A 146 2.12 -8.49 22.17
N GLU A 147 1.77 -8.12 23.40
CA GLU A 147 0.40 -8.23 23.90
C GLU A 147 -0.58 -7.41 23.05
N LYS A 148 -0.21 -6.18 22.69
CA LYS A 148 -1.02 -5.32 21.80
C LYS A 148 -1.08 -5.88 20.38
N ALA A 149 0.03 -6.41 19.85
CA ALA A 149 0.09 -7.05 18.53
C ALA A 149 -0.83 -8.29 18.45
N VAL A 150 -0.81 -9.15 19.48
CA VAL A 150 -1.67 -10.34 19.57
C VAL A 150 -3.15 -9.94 19.68
N ILE A 151 -3.50 -8.90 20.45
CA ILE A 151 -4.88 -8.38 20.53
C ILE A 151 -5.36 -7.86 19.17
N LEU A 152 -4.50 -7.12 18.45
CA LEU A 152 -4.83 -6.55 17.15
C LEU A 152 -4.95 -7.64 16.07
N GLY A 153 -3.97 -8.53 15.96
CA GLY A 153 -3.96 -9.62 14.99
C GLY A 153 -5.16 -10.55 15.15
N ASN A 154 -5.55 -10.89 16.39
CA ASN A 154 -6.76 -11.68 16.66
C ASN A 154 -8.06 -11.02 16.18
N LYS A 155 -8.10 -9.68 16.09
CA LYS A 155 -9.23 -8.97 15.46
C LYS A 155 -9.10 -9.01 13.94
N LEU A 156 -7.94 -8.65 13.41
CA LEU A 156 -7.71 -8.52 11.97
C LEU A 156 -7.84 -9.85 11.22
N VAL A 157 -7.50 -11.00 11.83
CA VAL A 157 -7.63 -12.31 11.19
C VAL A 157 -9.08 -12.67 10.83
N SER A 158 -10.08 -12.10 11.53
CA SER A 158 -11.49 -12.25 11.17
C SER A 158 -11.85 -11.59 9.83
N ALA A 159 -10.99 -10.73 9.27
CA ALA A 159 -11.20 -10.20 7.92
C ALA A 159 -11.17 -11.28 6.84
N PHE A 160 -10.45 -12.39 7.09
CA PHE A 160 -10.29 -13.53 6.18
C PHE A 160 -11.47 -14.52 6.25
N ASP A 161 -12.46 -14.30 7.12
CA ASP A 161 -13.71 -15.11 7.18
C ASP A 161 -14.65 -14.76 6.02
N THR A 162 -14.22 -15.14 4.81
CA THR A 162 -14.96 -15.00 3.56
C THR A 162 -14.99 -16.34 2.82
N PRO A 163 -15.94 -16.58 1.89
CA PRO A 163 -16.05 -17.86 1.19
C PRO A 163 -14.76 -18.27 0.43
N THR A 164 -14.01 -17.29 -0.10
CA THR A 164 -12.72 -17.53 -0.76
C THR A 164 -11.56 -17.55 0.22
N GLY A 165 -11.63 -16.81 1.33
CA GLY A 165 -10.49 -16.50 2.19
C GLY A 165 -9.70 -15.26 1.77
N ILE A 166 -10.11 -14.56 0.71
CA ILE A 166 -9.61 -13.20 0.44
C ILE A 166 -10.21 -12.28 1.51
N PRO A 167 -9.41 -11.46 2.21
CA PRO A 167 -9.94 -10.63 3.27
C PRO A 167 -10.87 -9.51 2.77
N VAL A 168 -11.69 -9.00 3.67
CA VAL A 168 -12.44 -7.75 3.46
C VAL A 168 -11.52 -6.53 3.57
N MET A 169 -11.80 -5.46 2.81
CA MET A 169 -10.92 -4.27 2.80
C MET A 169 -11.08 -3.46 4.08
N GLU A 170 -12.31 -3.33 4.58
CA GLU A 170 -12.63 -2.74 5.88
C GLU A 170 -13.16 -3.81 6.85
N LEU A 171 -12.68 -3.76 8.10
CA LEU A 171 -13.13 -4.60 9.22
C LEU A 171 -13.51 -3.72 10.40
N ASN A 172 -14.63 -4.02 11.07
CA ASN A 172 -15.03 -3.36 12.30
C ASN A 172 -14.31 -3.98 13.52
N LEU A 173 -13.42 -3.25 14.19
CA LEU A 173 -12.54 -3.79 15.26
C LEU A 173 -13.27 -4.36 16.48
N LYS A 174 -14.49 -3.89 16.78
CA LYS A 174 -15.28 -4.40 17.92
C LYS A 174 -16.10 -5.63 17.56
N SER A 175 -16.88 -5.55 16.47
CA SER A 175 -17.78 -6.63 16.07
C SER A 175 -17.08 -7.73 15.26
N GLN A 176 -15.86 -7.49 14.77
CA GLN A 176 -15.07 -8.40 13.92
C GLN A 176 -15.84 -8.84 12.67
N LYS A 177 -16.60 -7.90 12.10
CA LYS A 177 -17.41 -8.09 10.89
C LYS A 177 -16.95 -7.15 9.79
N PRO A 178 -17.24 -7.46 8.51
CA PRO A 178 -16.99 -6.56 7.40
C PRO A 178 -17.53 -5.16 7.66
N GLY A 179 -16.67 -4.15 7.49
CA GLY A 179 -17.03 -2.74 7.55
C GLY A 179 -17.84 -2.30 6.33
N LYS A 180 -18.20 -1.02 6.27
CA LYS A 180 -19.03 -0.45 5.19
C LYS A 180 -18.50 -0.71 3.79
N GLN A 181 -17.18 -0.67 3.60
CA GLN A 181 -16.51 -0.98 2.33
C GLN A 181 -15.76 -2.33 2.37
N GLY A 182 -16.21 -3.29 3.18
CA GLY A 182 -15.59 -4.62 3.26
C GLY A 182 -15.55 -5.37 1.92
N PHE A 183 -16.59 -5.20 1.09
CA PHE A 183 -16.71 -5.76 -0.25
C PHE A 183 -16.95 -4.63 -1.28
N PRO A 184 -15.91 -3.87 -1.68
CA PRO A 184 -16.08 -2.78 -2.64
C PRO A 184 -16.50 -3.31 -4.02
N ALA A 185 -17.37 -2.58 -4.72
CA ALA A 185 -17.92 -3.00 -6.02
C ALA A 185 -16.84 -3.26 -7.10
N MET A 186 -15.66 -2.66 -6.95
CA MET A 186 -14.49 -2.87 -7.82
C MET A 186 -13.79 -4.20 -7.58
N GLY A 187 -13.97 -4.86 -6.43
CA GLY A 187 -13.15 -5.99 -5.97
C GLY A 187 -12.09 -5.53 -4.97
N ALA A 188 -11.48 -6.49 -4.27
CA ALA A 188 -10.35 -6.23 -3.39
C ALA A 188 -9.18 -5.63 -4.18
N SER A 189 -8.45 -4.72 -3.55
CA SER A 189 -7.21 -4.17 -4.07
C SER A 189 -6.10 -5.21 -3.97
N THR A 190 -5.34 -5.44 -5.05
CA THR A 190 -4.40 -6.57 -5.09
C THR A 190 -3.26 -6.44 -4.08
N SER A 191 -2.64 -5.25 -3.95
CA SER A 191 -1.63 -5.06 -2.90
C SER A 191 -2.21 -5.06 -1.48
N GLU A 192 -3.44 -4.58 -1.25
CA GLU A 192 -4.04 -4.60 0.11
C GLU A 192 -4.23 -6.03 0.66
N ILE A 193 -4.40 -7.04 -0.20
CA ILE A 193 -4.53 -8.45 0.24
C ILE A 193 -3.21 -9.23 0.20
N ALA A 194 -2.27 -8.81 -0.66
CA ALA A 194 -0.97 -9.43 -0.84
C ALA A 194 0.16 -8.81 0.01
N THR A 195 -0.19 -7.87 0.90
CA THR A 195 0.75 -7.14 1.75
C THR A 195 0.32 -7.22 3.21
N LEU A 196 0.04 -8.45 3.65
CA LEU A 196 -0.34 -8.82 5.01
C LEU A 196 0.55 -9.95 5.56
N GLN A 197 1.35 -10.56 4.68
CA GLN A 197 1.92 -11.89 4.89
C GLN A 197 3.08 -11.87 5.88
N LEU A 198 3.95 -10.86 5.85
CA LEU A 198 5.13 -10.81 6.73
C LEU A 198 4.74 -10.68 8.21
N GLU A 199 3.71 -9.88 8.47
CA GLU A 199 3.17 -9.57 9.79
C GLU A 199 2.43 -10.79 10.36
N PHE A 200 1.51 -11.37 9.59
CA PHE A 200 0.74 -12.55 10.01
C PHE A 200 1.61 -13.80 10.15
N LYS A 201 2.59 -14.03 9.26
CA LYS A 201 3.57 -15.12 9.40
C LYS A 201 4.44 -14.96 10.63
N TYR A 202 4.93 -13.74 10.90
CA TYR A 202 5.75 -13.50 12.10
C TYR A 202 4.93 -13.61 13.39
N LEU A 203 3.68 -13.12 13.41
CA LEU A 203 2.76 -13.30 14.54
C LEU A 203 2.49 -14.80 14.82
N SER A 204 2.36 -15.62 13.77
CA SER A 204 2.28 -17.09 13.90
C SER A 204 3.53 -17.67 14.55
N ASN A 205 4.72 -17.26 14.09
CA ASN A 205 6.00 -17.72 14.61
C ASN A 205 6.21 -17.35 16.09
N LEU A 206 5.71 -16.20 16.54
CA LEU A 206 5.77 -15.77 17.94
C LEU A 206 4.75 -16.48 18.85
N THR A 207 3.55 -16.75 18.36
CA THR A 207 2.44 -17.31 19.16
C THR A 207 2.39 -18.83 19.15
N GLY A 208 2.88 -19.47 18.07
CA GLY A 208 2.64 -20.89 17.75
C GLY A 208 1.32 -21.13 17.01
N GLU A 209 0.50 -20.09 16.80
CA GLU A 209 -0.84 -20.20 16.24
C GLU A 209 -0.82 -20.20 14.71
N ALA A 210 -1.19 -21.34 14.10
CA ALA A 210 -1.08 -21.53 12.65
C ALA A 210 -2.15 -20.80 11.83
N TYR A 211 -3.26 -20.36 12.43
CA TYR A 211 -4.36 -19.77 11.67
C TYR A 211 -4.02 -18.39 11.08
N PHE A 212 -3.10 -17.63 11.68
CA PHE A 212 -2.57 -16.40 11.08
C PHE A 212 -1.79 -16.70 9.79
N TRP A 213 -0.90 -17.70 9.83
CA TRP A 213 -0.12 -18.17 8.66
C TRP A 213 -1.06 -18.70 7.58
N ASP A 214 -1.91 -19.68 7.92
CA ASP A 214 -2.78 -20.36 6.98
C ASP A 214 -3.78 -19.39 6.31
N ALA A 215 -4.21 -18.32 6.99
CA ALA A 215 -5.03 -17.25 6.40
C ALA A 215 -4.24 -16.41 5.37
N ALA A 216 -3.03 -15.98 5.72
CA ALA A 216 -2.17 -15.17 4.86
C ALA A 216 -1.69 -15.95 3.61
N GLU A 217 -1.40 -17.25 3.76
CA GLU A 217 -1.03 -18.15 2.66
C GLU A 217 -2.14 -18.35 1.64
N LYS A 218 -3.38 -18.54 2.12
CA LYS A 218 -4.52 -18.84 1.25
C LYS A 218 -4.77 -17.74 0.22
N VAL A 219 -4.48 -16.48 0.57
CA VAL A 219 -4.53 -15.37 -0.40
C VAL A 219 -3.48 -15.54 -1.50
N MET A 220 -2.25 -15.88 -1.12
CA MET A 220 -1.15 -16.09 -2.08
C MET A 220 -1.41 -17.28 -2.99
N ASP A 221 -2.00 -18.37 -2.48
CA ASP A 221 -2.40 -19.53 -3.29
C ASP A 221 -3.42 -19.14 -4.36
N ILE A 222 -4.39 -18.27 -4.02
CA ILE A 222 -5.38 -17.75 -4.97
C ILE A 222 -4.69 -16.86 -6.02
N LEU A 223 -3.84 -15.92 -5.60
CA LEU A 223 -3.14 -15.01 -6.51
C LEU A 223 -2.19 -15.74 -7.46
N ASP A 224 -1.47 -16.76 -6.97
CA ASP A 224 -0.60 -17.60 -7.80
C ASP A 224 -1.42 -18.44 -8.79
N SER A 225 -2.56 -19.02 -8.35
CA SER A 225 -3.44 -19.77 -9.26
C SER A 225 -3.95 -18.93 -10.44
N ASN A 226 -4.09 -17.61 -10.25
CA ASN A 226 -4.44 -16.65 -11.31
C ASN A 226 -3.31 -16.35 -12.30
N GLN A 227 -2.10 -16.89 -12.12
CA GLN A 227 -0.98 -16.79 -13.09
C GLN A 227 -0.92 -17.99 -14.05
N TYR A 228 -1.85 -18.96 -13.92
CA TYR A 228 -1.85 -20.19 -14.71
C TYR A 228 -3.16 -20.38 -15.48
N LYS A 229 -3.02 -20.87 -16.72
CA LYS A 229 -4.15 -21.39 -17.53
C LYS A 229 -4.40 -22.88 -17.27
N ALA A 230 -3.35 -23.60 -16.89
CA ALA A 230 -3.35 -24.98 -16.41
C ALA A 230 -2.06 -25.21 -15.59
N PRO A 231 -1.94 -26.28 -14.77
CA PRO A 231 -0.72 -26.54 -14.01
C PRO A 231 0.54 -26.54 -14.88
N GLY A 232 1.51 -25.67 -14.57
CA GLY A 232 2.74 -25.49 -15.35
C GLY A 232 2.60 -24.73 -16.68
N ILE A 233 1.40 -24.23 -17.01
CA ILE A 233 1.14 -23.41 -18.20
C ILE A 233 0.67 -22.04 -17.72
N HIS A 234 1.59 -21.06 -17.74
CA HIS A 234 1.25 -19.68 -17.41
C HIS A 234 0.17 -19.12 -18.35
N ASN A 235 -0.66 -18.21 -17.82
CA ASN A 235 -1.57 -17.43 -18.65
C ASN A 235 -0.88 -16.17 -19.19
N GLU A 236 -1.65 -15.27 -19.79
CA GLU A 236 -1.11 -14.12 -20.50
C GLU A 236 -0.55 -13.00 -19.60
N TYR A 237 -0.73 -13.05 -18.27
CA TYR A 237 -0.27 -11.96 -17.41
C TYR A 237 1.26 -11.86 -17.25
N ASP A 238 2.04 -12.88 -17.64
CA ASP A 238 3.52 -12.92 -17.54
C ASP A 238 4.05 -12.54 -16.12
N GLY A 239 3.36 -12.97 -15.06
CA GLY A 239 3.74 -12.68 -13.67
C GLY A 239 3.27 -11.31 -13.15
N LEU A 240 2.62 -10.50 -13.99
CA LEU A 240 2.00 -9.24 -13.59
C LEU A 240 0.61 -9.50 -12.97
N ALA A 241 0.17 -8.60 -12.10
CA ALA A 241 -1.14 -8.68 -11.45
C ALA A 241 -1.99 -7.44 -11.79
N PRO A 242 -3.21 -7.61 -12.32
CA PRO A 242 -4.21 -6.54 -12.32
C PRO A 242 -4.48 -6.03 -10.91
N ILE A 243 -4.78 -4.74 -10.76
CA ILE A 243 -4.90 -4.10 -9.43
C ILE A 243 -6.19 -4.43 -8.65
N TYR A 244 -7.06 -5.28 -9.17
CA TYR A 244 -8.27 -5.73 -8.49
C TYR A 244 -8.48 -7.25 -8.59
N VAL A 245 -8.99 -7.83 -7.50
CA VAL A 245 -9.39 -9.24 -7.38
C VAL A 245 -10.85 -9.33 -6.96
N ASN A 246 -11.62 -10.23 -7.57
CA ASN A 246 -12.99 -10.49 -7.16
C ASN A 246 -13.03 -11.38 -5.91
N GLN A 247 -13.40 -10.79 -4.76
CA GLN A 247 -13.44 -11.48 -3.45
C GLN A 247 -14.37 -12.70 -3.41
N PHE A 248 -15.34 -12.82 -4.33
CA PHE A 248 -16.33 -13.91 -4.32
C PHE A 248 -15.90 -15.19 -5.05
N ASN A 249 -14.96 -15.09 -6.01
CA ASN A 249 -14.46 -16.24 -6.77
C ASN A 249 -12.93 -16.33 -6.84
N GLY A 250 -12.21 -15.29 -6.40
CA GLY A 250 -10.75 -15.25 -6.39
C GLY A 250 -10.11 -14.81 -7.70
N GLU A 251 -10.88 -14.50 -8.74
CA GLU A 251 -10.32 -14.17 -10.06
C GLU A 251 -9.81 -12.72 -10.13
N PHE A 252 -8.71 -12.50 -10.85
CA PHE A 252 -8.31 -11.15 -11.27
C PHE A 252 -9.43 -10.45 -12.05
N LYS A 253 -9.60 -9.15 -11.81
CA LYS A 253 -10.69 -8.37 -12.37
C LYS A 253 -10.17 -7.13 -13.07
N LYS A 254 -10.64 -6.95 -14.31
CA LYS A 254 -10.16 -5.95 -15.29
C LYS A 254 -8.71 -6.21 -15.70
N GLU A 255 -8.22 -5.37 -16.60
CA GLU A 255 -6.92 -5.52 -17.26
C GLU A 255 -5.89 -4.47 -16.78
N LEU A 256 -6.30 -3.48 -15.97
CA LEU A 256 -5.40 -2.43 -15.49
C LEU A 256 -4.31 -3.01 -14.57
N ILE A 257 -3.07 -2.99 -15.08
CA ILE A 257 -1.85 -3.39 -14.38
C ILE A 257 -0.98 -2.15 -14.18
N ARG A 258 -0.46 -1.97 -12.96
CA ARG A 258 0.54 -0.95 -12.63
C ARG A 258 1.36 -1.37 -11.41
N LEU A 259 2.49 -0.70 -11.23
CA LEU A 259 3.40 -0.89 -10.08
C LEU A 259 3.28 0.22 -9.02
N GLY A 260 2.39 1.19 -9.23
CA GLY A 260 2.00 2.15 -8.20
C GLY A 260 0.83 1.63 -7.38
N SER A 261 0.11 2.55 -6.74
CA SER A 261 -0.97 2.27 -5.78
C SER A 261 -1.88 1.11 -6.21
N ARG A 262 -2.11 0.15 -5.31
CA ARG A 262 -2.94 -1.06 -5.51
C ARG A 262 -2.25 -2.23 -6.23
N GLY A 263 -1.00 -2.07 -6.66
CA GLY A 263 -0.20 -3.08 -7.35
C GLY A 263 1.20 -3.24 -6.78
N ASP A 264 1.90 -2.12 -6.55
CA ASP A 264 3.13 -1.97 -5.75
C ASP A 264 3.53 -3.17 -4.85
N SER A 265 2.98 -3.26 -3.65
CA SER A 265 3.54 -4.09 -2.58
C SER A 265 3.19 -5.58 -2.67
N TYR A 266 2.33 -5.98 -3.63
CA TYR A 266 2.23 -7.38 -4.06
C TYR A 266 3.60 -7.90 -4.52
N TYR A 267 4.26 -7.19 -5.44
CA TYR A 267 5.55 -7.59 -6.00
C TYR A 267 6.67 -7.56 -4.95
N GLU A 268 6.55 -6.61 -4.02
CA GLU A 268 7.44 -6.46 -2.87
C GLU A 268 7.40 -7.68 -1.95
N TYR A 269 6.18 -8.09 -1.54
CA TYR A 269 5.97 -9.18 -0.60
C TYR A 269 6.18 -10.56 -1.23
N LEU A 270 6.24 -10.70 -2.57
CA LEU A 270 6.80 -11.90 -3.19
C LEU A 270 8.27 -12.08 -2.75
N LEU A 271 9.14 -11.11 -3.04
CA LEU A 271 10.54 -11.22 -2.63
C LEU A 271 10.69 -11.24 -1.11
N LYS A 272 10.02 -10.33 -0.39
CA LYS A 272 10.21 -10.20 1.06
C LYS A 272 9.73 -11.43 1.83
N GLN A 273 8.69 -12.15 1.38
CA GLN A 273 8.32 -13.43 2.00
C GLN A 273 9.41 -14.48 1.84
N TYR A 274 9.96 -14.66 0.64
CA TYR A 274 11.11 -15.55 0.43
C TYR A 274 12.26 -15.17 1.36
N LEU A 275 12.59 -13.89 1.48
CA LEU A 275 13.67 -13.43 2.36
C LEU A 275 13.38 -13.62 3.85
N GLN A 276 12.11 -13.66 4.28
CA GLN A 276 11.74 -13.85 5.69
C GLN A 276 11.75 -15.34 6.08
N THR A 277 11.34 -16.24 5.18
CA THR A 277 10.95 -17.62 5.49
C THR A 277 11.65 -18.72 4.68
N ASP A 278 12.53 -18.36 3.74
CA ASP A 278 13.17 -19.25 2.75
C ASP A 278 12.19 -20.02 1.83
N GLU A 279 10.96 -19.54 1.68
CA GLU A 279 9.93 -20.15 0.82
C GLU A 279 10.17 -19.84 -0.67
N ASN A 280 10.91 -20.73 -1.35
CA ASN A 280 11.31 -20.57 -2.76
C ASN A 280 10.17 -20.24 -3.74
N ARG A 281 8.92 -20.64 -3.47
CA ARG A 281 7.76 -20.35 -4.34
C ARG A 281 7.63 -18.86 -4.65
N TYR A 282 7.87 -18.00 -3.66
CA TYR A 282 7.75 -16.55 -3.88
C TYR A 282 8.95 -15.95 -4.62
N LEU A 283 10.13 -16.57 -4.53
CA LEU A 283 11.26 -16.21 -5.38
C LEU A 283 10.95 -16.51 -6.84
N GLU A 284 10.34 -17.67 -7.13
CA GLU A 284 9.90 -18.05 -8.48
C GLU A 284 8.82 -17.09 -9.02
N MET A 285 7.81 -16.76 -8.21
CA MET A 285 6.80 -15.75 -8.55
C MET A 285 7.42 -14.37 -8.81
N TYR A 286 8.34 -13.91 -7.94
CA TYR A 286 9.04 -12.64 -8.08
C TYR A 286 9.94 -12.60 -9.33
N GLU A 287 10.70 -13.66 -9.61
CA GLU A 287 11.55 -13.74 -10.80
C GLU A 287 10.74 -13.85 -12.10
N HIS A 288 9.52 -14.40 -12.05
CA HIS A 288 8.56 -14.35 -13.15
C HIS A 288 8.05 -12.92 -13.35
N ALA A 289 7.57 -12.27 -12.28
CA ALA A 289 7.08 -10.89 -12.31
C ALA A 289 8.16 -9.91 -12.80
N PHE A 290 9.42 -10.04 -12.36
CA PHE A 290 10.54 -9.23 -12.84
C PHE A 290 10.68 -9.28 -14.37
N LYS A 291 10.56 -10.47 -14.97
CA LYS A 291 10.62 -10.66 -16.43
C LYS A 291 9.42 -10.00 -17.11
N GLY A 292 8.21 -10.12 -16.56
CA GLY A 292 7.01 -9.43 -17.03
C GLY A 292 7.14 -7.90 -16.98
N ILE A 293 7.62 -7.35 -15.86
CA ILE A 293 7.84 -5.91 -15.65
C ILE A 293 8.83 -5.37 -16.68
N LYS A 294 9.99 -6.02 -16.83
CA LYS A 294 11.02 -5.64 -17.81
C LYS A 294 10.52 -5.74 -19.25
N LYS A 295 9.71 -6.74 -19.57
CA LYS A 295 9.17 -7.00 -20.92
C LYS A 295 8.10 -5.97 -21.33
N HIS A 296 7.19 -5.64 -20.42
CA HIS A 296 5.96 -4.92 -20.76
C HIS A 296 5.90 -3.48 -20.25
N LEU A 297 6.49 -3.19 -19.09
CA LEU A 297 6.36 -1.88 -18.42
C LEU A 297 7.53 -0.93 -18.67
N MET A 298 8.69 -1.46 -19.05
CA MET A 298 9.93 -0.68 -19.15
C MET A 298 10.02 0.13 -20.44
N ARG A 299 10.23 1.45 -20.31
CA ARG A 299 10.58 2.36 -21.42
C ARG A 299 11.76 3.27 -21.04
N ARG A 300 12.20 4.11 -21.99
CA ARG A 300 13.25 5.13 -21.79
C ARG A 300 12.77 6.50 -22.24
N SER A 301 12.99 7.52 -21.41
CA SER A 301 12.55 8.90 -21.65
C SER A 301 13.23 9.57 -22.85
N TYR A 302 12.75 10.76 -23.21
CA TYR A 302 13.44 11.73 -24.06
C TYR A 302 13.61 13.06 -23.31
N PRO A 303 14.78 13.71 -23.34
CA PRO A 303 15.94 13.38 -24.16
C PRO A 303 16.96 12.43 -23.53
N ASN A 304 17.01 12.32 -22.19
CA ASN A 304 18.17 11.76 -21.48
C ASN A 304 18.13 10.24 -21.26
N LYS A 305 17.11 9.54 -21.78
CA LYS A 305 17.00 8.07 -21.82
C LYS A 305 16.98 7.39 -20.44
N LEU A 306 16.45 8.10 -19.44
CA LEU A 306 16.13 7.56 -18.11
C LEU A 306 15.18 6.37 -18.23
N VAL A 307 15.44 5.28 -17.50
CA VAL A 307 14.55 4.11 -17.49
C VAL A 307 13.39 4.36 -16.56
N TYR A 308 12.16 4.15 -17.01
CA TYR A 308 10.97 4.24 -16.16
C TYR A 308 10.05 3.05 -16.42
N LEU A 309 9.10 2.83 -15.50
CA LEU A 309 8.08 1.80 -15.60
C LEU A 309 6.71 2.49 -15.71
N GLY A 310 6.02 2.27 -16.82
CA GLY A 310 4.69 2.83 -17.07
C GLY A 310 3.55 1.97 -16.51
N GLU A 311 2.31 2.30 -16.91
CA GLU A 311 1.10 1.54 -16.58
C GLU A 311 0.48 0.91 -17.83
N LEU A 312 -0.26 -0.19 -17.67
CA LEU A 312 -1.00 -0.87 -18.75
C LEU A 312 -2.51 -0.78 -18.45
N PRO A 313 -3.23 0.25 -18.93
CA PRO A 313 -4.65 0.42 -18.65
C PRO A 313 -5.54 -0.72 -19.19
N ASN A 314 -5.11 -1.36 -20.27
CA ASN A 314 -5.81 -2.43 -20.99
C ASN A 314 -4.95 -3.71 -21.08
N GLY A 315 -4.25 -4.03 -20.00
CA GLY A 315 -3.47 -5.27 -19.87
C GLY A 315 -2.20 -5.34 -20.73
N ILE A 316 -1.54 -6.50 -20.66
CA ILE A 316 -0.22 -6.76 -21.29
C ILE A 316 -0.21 -6.67 -22.82
N ASN A 317 -1.38 -6.72 -23.46
CA ASN A 317 -1.55 -6.55 -24.91
C ASN A 317 -1.97 -5.11 -25.29
N GLY A 318 -2.16 -4.23 -24.31
CA GLY A 318 -2.57 -2.83 -24.49
C GLY A 318 -1.41 -1.86 -24.72
N GLU A 319 -1.73 -0.59 -24.95
CA GLU A 319 -0.73 0.48 -24.97
C GLU A 319 -0.27 0.83 -23.55
N LEU A 320 1.04 1.03 -23.37
CA LEU A 320 1.63 1.52 -22.13
C LEU A 320 1.44 3.04 -22.01
N ASP A 321 0.86 3.47 -20.89
CA ASP A 321 0.83 4.85 -20.41
C ASP A 321 2.17 5.19 -19.75
N ASP A 322 2.76 6.33 -20.13
CA ASP A 322 4.08 6.78 -19.66
C ASP A 322 4.04 7.47 -18.28
N LYS A 323 2.89 7.40 -17.60
CA LYS A 323 2.67 7.80 -16.21
C LYS A 323 3.37 6.86 -15.22
N MET A 324 4.00 7.43 -14.19
CA MET A 324 4.65 6.70 -13.09
C MET A 324 4.36 7.41 -11.76
N ASP A 325 3.86 6.68 -10.77
CA ASP A 325 3.72 7.18 -9.39
C ASP A 325 5.10 7.23 -8.72
N HIS A 326 5.31 8.17 -7.80
CA HIS A 326 6.46 8.16 -6.88
C HIS A 326 6.54 6.84 -6.10
N LEU A 327 5.38 6.26 -5.75
CA LEU A 327 5.26 4.92 -5.16
C LEU A 327 6.10 3.86 -5.87
N VAL A 328 6.23 3.91 -7.20
CA VAL A 328 7.00 2.91 -7.99
C VAL A 328 8.51 2.95 -7.67
N CYS A 329 9.00 4.02 -7.03
CA CYS A 329 10.42 4.19 -6.74
C CYS A 329 11.00 3.18 -5.73
N PHE A 330 10.17 2.43 -4.98
CA PHE A 330 10.60 1.33 -4.10
C PHE A 330 11.35 0.23 -4.87
N ILE A 331 11.01 0.06 -6.15
CA ILE A 331 11.36 -1.13 -6.91
C ILE A 331 12.85 -1.19 -7.28
N GLY A 332 13.54 -0.05 -7.25
CA GLY A 332 15.00 -0.01 -7.45
C GLY A 332 15.75 -0.74 -6.32
N GLY A 333 15.32 -0.51 -5.08
CA GLY A 333 15.76 -1.21 -3.88
C GLY A 333 15.33 -2.67 -3.89
N LEU A 334 14.08 -2.95 -4.27
CA LEU A 334 13.57 -4.32 -4.40
C LEU A 334 14.41 -5.15 -5.38
N PHE A 335 14.70 -4.64 -6.58
CA PHE A 335 15.50 -5.35 -7.57
C PHE A 335 16.96 -5.55 -7.13
N ALA A 336 17.55 -4.56 -6.46
CA ALA A 336 18.87 -4.72 -5.87
C ALA A 336 18.86 -5.81 -4.77
N LEU A 337 17.83 -5.82 -3.92
CA LEU A 337 17.65 -6.81 -2.85
C LEU A 337 17.39 -8.22 -3.41
N GLY A 338 16.62 -8.36 -4.49
CA GLY A 338 16.36 -9.63 -5.16
C GLY A 338 17.58 -10.18 -5.88
N ALA A 339 18.36 -9.30 -6.51
CA ALA A 339 19.64 -9.63 -7.10
C ALA A 339 20.64 -10.21 -6.08
N THR A 340 20.68 -9.66 -4.86
CA THR A 340 21.74 -9.99 -3.89
C THR A 340 21.30 -10.80 -2.68
N ARG A 341 20.00 -10.98 -2.47
CA ARG A 341 19.39 -11.63 -1.29
C ARG A 341 19.85 -11.00 0.04
N GLY A 342 20.08 -9.69 0.04
CA GLY A 342 20.60 -8.95 1.20
C GLY A 342 22.11 -9.12 1.44
N LEU A 343 22.88 -9.56 0.44
CA LEU A 343 24.35 -9.54 0.46
C LEU A 343 24.90 -8.26 -0.19
N THR A 344 26.18 -7.94 0.08
CA THR A 344 26.90 -6.95 -0.73
C THR A 344 27.10 -7.46 -2.16
N GLU A 345 27.19 -6.56 -3.15
CA GLU A 345 27.35 -6.92 -4.58
C GLU A 345 28.52 -7.89 -4.80
N SER A 346 29.66 -7.65 -4.15
CA SER A 346 30.84 -8.53 -4.21
C SER A 346 30.58 -9.94 -3.65
N ASN A 347 29.87 -10.03 -2.52
CA ASN A 347 29.55 -11.31 -1.90
C ASN A 347 28.46 -12.06 -2.69
N ALA A 348 27.46 -11.36 -3.22
CA ALA A 348 26.42 -11.92 -4.09
C ALA A 348 27.02 -12.51 -5.37
N LYS A 349 27.93 -11.79 -6.02
CA LYS A 349 28.65 -12.24 -7.23
C LYS A 349 29.54 -13.47 -7.05
N SER A 350 29.85 -13.86 -5.81
CA SER A 350 30.57 -15.11 -5.51
C SER A 350 29.65 -16.29 -5.19
N GLN A 351 28.33 -16.10 -5.13
CA GLN A 351 27.38 -17.17 -4.85
C GLN A 351 27.08 -18.04 -6.09
N PRO A 352 26.84 -19.35 -5.92
CA PRO A 352 26.60 -20.26 -7.05
C PRO A 352 25.26 -20.00 -7.78
N TRP A 353 24.33 -19.30 -7.15
CA TRP A 353 23.06 -18.90 -7.77
C TRP A 353 23.17 -17.61 -8.61
N TRP A 354 24.28 -16.87 -8.52
CA TRP A 354 24.46 -15.63 -9.29
C TRP A 354 24.62 -15.93 -10.78
N ASN A 355 23.71 -15.41 -11.59
CA ASN A 355 23.75 -15.54 -13.05
C ASN A 355 23.30 -14.22 -13.72
N GLU A 356 23.05 -14.27 -15.03
CA GLU A 356 22.62 -13.11 -15.83
C GLU A 356 21.37 -12.44 -15.25
N LEU A 357 20.39 -13.21 -14.77
CA LEU A 357 19.15 -12.68 -14.20
C LEU A 357 19.38 -11.77 -12.97
N GLN A 358 20.27 -12.17 -12.06
CA GLN A 358 20.63 -11.35 -10.89
C GLN A 358 21.45 -10.10 -11.29
N GLN A 359 22.30 -10.20 -12.31
CA GLN A 359 23.01 -9.04 -12.85
C GLN A 359 22.03 -8.05 -13.51
N GLU A 360 21.06 -8.55 -14.29
CA GLU A 360 20.01 -7.71 -14.90
C GLU A 360 19.11 -7.04 -13.86
N GLN A 361 18.72 -7.74 -12.78
CA GLN A 361 17.98 -7.17 -11.67
C GLN A 361 18.75 -6.00 -11.03
N LEU A 362 20.04 -6.22 -10.70
CA LEU A 362 20.85 -5.18 -10.06
C LEU A 362 21.06 -3.97 -10.99
N ASP A 363 21.30 -4.19 -12.27
CA ASP A 363 21.52 -3.09 -13.21
C ASP A 363 20.23 -2.30 -13.50
N LEU A 364 19.07 -2.97 -13.61
CA LEU A 364 17.79 -2.28 -13.73
C LEU A 364 17.45 -1.50 -12.45
N GLY A 365 17.73 -2.06 -11.27
CA GLY A 365 17.57 -1.34 -9.99
C GLY A 365 18.43 -0.08 -9.92
N LYS A 366 19.68 -0.14 -10.41
CA LYS A 366 20.59 1.02 -10.50
C LYS A 366 20.09 2.10 -11.47
N GLU A 367 19.55 1.70 -12.63
CA GLU A 367 18.97 2.63 -13.62
C GLU A 367 17.68 3.30 -13.10
N LEU A 368 16.79 2.54 -12.45
CA LEU A 368 15.54 3.07 -11.87
C LEU A 368 15.80 4.02 -10.70
N ALA A 369 16.77 3.71 -9.84
CA ALA A 369 17.21 4.61 -8.77
C ALA A 369 17.73 5.95 -9.31
N LYS A 370 18.43 5.94 -10.44
CA LYS A 370 18.83 7.18 -11.12
C LYS A 370 17.61 7.96 -11.58
N THR A 371 16.63 7.33 -12.21
CA THR A 371 15.39 7.99 -12.64
C THR A 371 14.61 8.60 -11.46
N CYS A 372 14.45 7.85 -10.37
CA CYS A 372 13.80 8.34 -9.16
C CYS A 372 14.57 9.49 -8.48
N TYR A 373 15.91 9.47 -8.50
CA TYR A 373 16.68 10.65 -8.13
C TYR A 373 16.42 11.85 -9.06
N HIS A 374 16.35 11.64 -10.38
CA HIS A 374 16.01 12.72 -11.33
C HIS A 374 14.58 13.26 -11.15
N MET A 375 13.62 12.45 -10.67
CA MET A 375 12.29 12.94 -10.26
C MET A 375 12.36 13.98 -9.13
N TYR A 376 13.37 13.91 -8.26
CA TYR A 376 13.69 14.96 -7.29
C TYR A 376 14.53 16.06 -7.95
N HIS A 377 15.75 15.75 -8.39
CA HIS A 377 16.76 16.69 -8.86
C HIS A 377 16.28 17.63 -9.96
N ASP A 378 15.51 17.12 -10.93
CA ASP A 378 15.02 17.92 -12.05
C ASP A 378 13.67 18.61 -11.76
N THR A 379 13.00 18.33 -10.64
CA THR A 379 11.75 19.02 -10.28
C THR A 379 12.03 20.47 -9.90
N PRO A 380 11.53 21.46 -10.68
CA PRO A 380 11.86 22.86 -10.46
C PRO A 380 11.27 23.37 -9.14
N GLY A 381 11.87 24.44 -8.61
CA GLY A 381 11.43 25.07 -7.38
C GLY A 381 12.04 24.44 -6.12
N THR A 382 11.74 23.17 -5.84
CA THR A 382 12.12 22.54 -4.55
C THR A 382 13.12 21.38 -4.63
N GLY A 383 13.32 20.77 -5.79
CA GLY A 383 14.09 19.51 -5.86
C GLY A 383 13.45 18.35 -5.09
N LEU A 384 12.13 18.37 -4.86
CA LEU A 384 11.34 17.28 -4.27
C LEU A 384 10.39 16.69 -5.31
N SER A 385 10.37 15.36 -5.46
CA SER A 385 9.46 14.70 -6.42
C SER A 385 8.00 15.03 -6.14
N PRO A 386 7.17 15.25 -7.17
CA PRO A 386 5.71 15.19 -7.04
C PRO A 386 5.24 13.76 -6.76
N GLU A 387 3.95 13.60 -6.47
CA GLU A 387 3.28 12.29 -6.31
C GLU A 387 3.29 11.49 -7.61
N ILE A 388 3.10 12.15 -8.77
CA ILE A 388 3.02 11.50 -10.08
C ILE A 388 3.77 12.32 -11.12
N VAL A 389 4.51 11.62 -11.98
CA VAL A 389 5.14 12.17 -13.19
C VAL A 389 4.62 11.46 -14.44
N VAL A 390 4.72 12.11 -15.60
CA VAL A 390 4.54 11.45 -16.91
C VAL A 390 5.78 11.69 -17.75
N PHE A 391 6.40 10.61 -18.20
CA PHE A 391 7.64 10.67 -18.98
C PHE A 391 7.37 11.03 -20.45
N SER A 392 8.25 11.85 -21.00
CA SER A 392 8.24 12.30 -22.39
C SER A 392 8.86 11.25 -23.31
N GLN A 393 8.27 11.06 -24.49
CA GLN A 393 8.83 10.24 -25.57
C GLN A 393 9.44 11.07 -26.72
N GLY A 394 9.41 12.40 -26.62
CA GLY A 394 9.87 13.33 -27.66
C GLY A 394 8.92 13.44 -28.86
N GLY A 395 7.67 12.99 -28.70
CA GLY A 395 6.63 12.96 -29.72
C GLY A 395 5.74 14.20 -29.70
N LYS A 396 4.90 14.35 -30.73
CA LYS A 396 3.88 15.43 -30.76
C LYS A 396 2.82 15.28 -29.66
N ASN A 397 2.64 14.08 -29.11
CA ASN A 397 1.67 13.81 -28.04
C ASN A 397 2.12 14.43 -26.70
N ASP A 398 3.44 14.60 -26.51
CA ASP A 398 4.02 15.36 -25.38
C ASP A 398 3.72 16.87 -25.47
N LEU A 399 3.16 17.33 -26.60
CA LEU A 399 2.83 18.73 -26.90
C LEU A 399 1.31 18.96 -27.09
N ASN A 400 0.47 18.02 -26.62
CA ASN A 400 -0.98 18.08 -26.75
C ASN A 400 -1.56 19.33 -26.03
N PRO A 401 -2.44 20.15 -26.64
CA PRO A 401 -2.98 21.38 -26.03
C PRO A 401 -3.72 21.25 -24.68
N ASP A 402 -3.98 20.05 -24.17
CA ASP A 402 -4.50 19.83 -22.81
C ASP A 402 -3.43 19.92 -21.70
N HIS A 403 -2.15 20.08 -22.03
CA HIS A 403 -1.05 20.34 -21.06
C HIS A 403 -1.08 21.74 -20.40
N ARG A 404 -2.27 22.36 -20.27
CA ARG A 404 -2.42 23.68 -19.64
C ARG A 404 -2.15 23.58 -18.14
N GLY A 405 -1.05 24.21 -17.69
CA GLY A 405 -0.64 24.27 -16.29
C GLY A 405 0.28 23.14 -15.83
N THR A 406 0.72 22.25 -16.74
CA THR A 406 1.75 21.26 -16.42
C THR A 406 3.08 21.94 -16.13
N THR A 407 3.81 21.49 -15.10
CA THR A 407 5.20 21.89 -14.90
C THR A 407 6.13 20.89 -15.56
N TRP A 408 7.12 21.36 -16.32
CA TRP A 408 8.15 20.50 -16.92
C TRP A 408 9.35 20.34 -16.00
N SER A 409 9.93 19.13 -15.98
CA SER A 409 11.24 18.87 -15.38
C SER A 409 12.34 19.69 -16.06
N SER A 410 13.37 20.04 -15.30
CA SER A 410 14.52 20.84 -15.76
C SER A 410 15.36 20.10 -16.81
N GLY A 411 15.42 18.76 -16.73
CA GLY A 411 16.04 17.89 -17.75
C GLY A 411 15.17 17.65 -18.99
N GLY A 412 13.86 17.91 -18.91
CA GLY A 412 12.88 17.72 -20.00
C GLY A 412 12.33 16.29 -20.15
N ASP A 413 12.77 15.34 -19.32
CA ASP A 413 12.39 13.92 -19.41
C ASP A 413 10.96 13.60 -18.95
N PHE A 414 10.37 14.44 -18.10
CA PHE A 414 9.00 14.29 -17.62
C PHE A 414 8.29 15.62 -17.38
N TYR A 415 6.96 15.56 -17.29
CA TYR A 415 6.10 16.67 -16.87
C TYR A 415 5.15 16.23 -15.74
N ILE A 416 4.66 17.24 -15.01
CA ILE A 416 3.87 17.11 -13.77
C ILE A 416 2.52 17.76 -14.01
N LYS A 417 1.42 17.01 -13.90
CA LYS A 417 0.06 17.54 -14.11
C LYS A 417 -0.36 18.43 -12.93
N PRO A 418 -1.27 19.40 -13.10
CA PRO A 418 -1.65 20.35 -12.04
C PRO A 418 -2.08 19.72 -10.70
N ASN A 419 -2.78 18.59 -10.73
CA ASN A 419 -3.27 17.91 -9.52
C ASN A 419 -2.19 17.08 -8.83
N ASP A 420 -1.12 16.73 -9.53
CA ASP A 420 -0.13 15.73 -9.11
C ASP A 420 1.09 16.36 -8.42
N LYS A 421 1.15 17.70 -8.40
CA LYS A 421 2.25 18.52 -7.86
C LYS A 421 2.47 18.43 -6.35
N HIS A 422 1.65 17.67 -5.64
CA HIS A 422 1.77 17.52 -4.19
C HIS A 422 2.95 16.59 -3.86
N ASN A 423 3.53 16.77 -2.67
CA ASN A 423 4.54 15.86 -2.12
C ASN A 423 4.11 15.51 -0.70
N LEU A 424 3.93 14.21 -0.43
CA LEU A 424 3.38 13.73 0.84
C LEU A 424 4.47 13.30 1.84
N GLN A 425 5.72 13.78 1.70
CA GLN A 425 6.86 13.35 2.53
C GLN A 425 7.26 11.87 2.37
N ARG A 426 6.93 11.29 1.21
CA ARG A 426 7.08 9.87 0.86
C ARG A 426 8.53 9.33 0.85
N PRO A 427 8.73 8.04 1.16
CA PRO A 427 10.06 7.44 1.36
C PRO A 427 10.68 6.71 0.17
N GLU A 428 9.92 6.30 -0.86
CA GLU A 428 10.28 5.14 -1.69
C GLU A 428 11.57 5.35 -2.52
N THR A 429 11.90 6.61 -2.84
CA THR A 429 13.22 6.95 -3.42
C THR A 429 14.35 6.76 -2.41
N VAL A 430 14.23 7.25 -1.17
CA VAL A 430 15.30 7.13 -0.16
C VAL A 430 15.45 5.70 0.39
N GLU A 431 14.39 4.89 0.38
CA GLU A 431 14.46 3.43 0.55
C GLU A 431 15.38 2.79 -0.50
N THR A 432 15.13 3.07 -1.78
CA THR A 432 15.94 2.56 -2.89
C THR A 432 17.40 2.99 -2.78
N LEU A 433 17.67 4.23 -2.38
CA LEU A 433 19.03 4.74 -2.15
C LEU A 433 19.71 4.01 -0.98
N TYR A 434 18.98 3.74 0.12
CA TYR A 434 19.47 2.96 1.25
C TYR A 434 19.92 1.54 0.84
N TYR A 435 19.04 0.78 0.16
CA TYR A 435 19.37 -0.58 -0.27
C TYR A 435 20.56 -0.60 -1.23
N LEU A 436 20.57 0.27 -2.25
CA LEU A 436 21.67 0.34 -3.19
C LEU A 436 22.98 0.78 -2.54
N TYR A 437 22.95 1.69 -1.58
CA TYR A 437 24.16 2.02 -0.80
C TYR A 437 24.68 0.83 0.00
N LYS A 438 23.84 0.17 0.82
CA LYS A 438 24.28 -0.97 1.66
C LYS A 438 24.73 -2.18 0.83
N ILE A 439 24.17 -2.38 -0.37
CA ILE A 439 24.56 -3.45 -1.29
C ILE A 439 25.86 -3.12 -2.04
N THR A 440 25.97 -1.93 -2.63
CA THR A 440 27.07 -1.60 -3.58
C THR A 440 28.25 -0.89 -2.92
N GLY A 441 28.03 -0.17 -1.81
CA GLY A 441 29.00 0.75 -1.20
C GLY A 441 29.22 2.04 -2.00
N ASP A 442 28.49 2.28 -3.09
CA ASP A 442 28.67 3.46 -3.95
C ASP A 442 28.15 4.73 -3.26
N ILE A 443 29.07 5.65 -2.98
CA ILE A 443 28.81 6.86 -2.19
C ILE A 443 27.79 7.81 -2.85
N LYS A 444 27.59 7.73 -4.17
CA LYS A 444 26.64 8.61 -4.88
C LYS A 444 25.23 8.51 -4.31
N TYR A 445 24.81 7.32 -3.86
CA TYR A 445 23.47 7.10 -3.30
C TYR A 445 23.26 7.86 -1.99
N ARG A 446 24.33 8.07 -1.21
CA ARG A 446 24.28 8.93 -0.04
C ARG A 446 24.28 10.41 -0.38
N GLU A 447 25.07 10.85 -1.36
CA GLU A 447 25.03 12.27 -1.77
C GLU A 447 23.65 12.63 -2.36
N TRP A 448 23.05 11.73 -3.15
CA TRP A 448 21.67 11.85 -3.62
C TRP A 448 20.65 11.91 -2.47
N GLY A 449 20.77 11.04 -1.48
CA GLY A 449 19.91 11.08 -0.30
C GLY A 449 20.10 12.34 0.55
N TRP A 450 21.32 12.89 0.60
CA TRP A 450 21.61 14.13 1.29
C TRP A 450 20.97 15.34 0.61
N GLU A 451 21.08 15.45 -0.72
CA GLU A 451 20.39 16.51 -1.48
C GLU A 451 18.87 16.46 -1.26
N ILE A 452 18.28 15.26 -1.29
CA ILE A 452 16.86 15.05 -1.00
C ILE A 452 16.50 15.50 0.43
N PHE A 453 17.34 15.18 1.42
CA PHE A 453 17.14 15.61 2.80
C PHE A 453 17.26 17.13 2.98
N GLU A 454 18.25 17.78 2.37
CA GLU A 454 18.40 19.24 2.38
C GLU A 454 17.19 19.93 1.74
N ASN A 455 16.69 19.37 0.63
CA ASN A 455 15.48 19.86 -0.05
C ASN A 455 14.23 19.69 0.85
N PHE A 456 14.08 18.55 1.54
CA PHE A 456 13.03 18.39 2.55
C PHE A 456 13.16 19.45 3.64
N VAL A 457 14.33 19.56 4.29
CA VAL A 457 14.53 20.50 5.39
C VAL A 457 14.27 21.96 4.98
N THR A 458 14.67 22.33 3.76
CA THR A 458 14.48 23.68 3.21
C THR A 458 13.02 23.94 2.83
N HIS A 459 12.34 22.99 2.19
CA HIS A 459 11.06 23.24 1.52
C HIS A 459 9.83 22.73 2.27
N THR A 460 9.94 21.82 3.24
CA THR A 460 8.80 21.37 4.08
C THR A 460 8.76 22.01 5.46
N SER A 461 9.81 22.71 5.88
CA SER A 461 9.88 23.32 7.21
C SER A 461 8.90 24.47 7.42
N ILE A 462 8.44 24.59 8.67
CA ILE A 462 7.70 25.73 9.22
C ILE A 462 8.34 26.13 10.55
N SER A 463 8.98 27.30 10.57
CA SER A 463 9.56 27.90 11.76
C SER A 463 8.61 28.87 12.42
N ASP A 464 8.63 28.94 13.75
CA ASP A 464 7.98 30.04 14.48
C ASP A 464 8.70 31.40 14.20
N PRO A 465 8.08 32.55 14.51
CA PRO A 465 8.68 33.87 14.24
C PRO A 465 10.03 34.13 14.92
N ASN A 466 10.43 33.29 15.88
CA ASN A 466 11.70 33.38 16.60
C ASN A 466 12.76 32.38 16.05
N GLY A 467 12.42 31.55 15.07
CA GLY A 467 13.30 30.52 14.52
C GLY A 467 13.65 29.39 15.49
N LYS A 468 12.91 29.23 16.59
CA LYS A 468 13.23 28.29 17.68
C LYS A 468 12.50 26.95 17.57
N ASN A 469 11.27 26.98 17.05
CA ASN A 469 10.46 25.79 16.88
C ASN A 469 10.30 25.50 15.38
N VAL A 470 11.02 24.50 14.89
CA VAL A 470 10.93 23.98 13.52
C VAL A 470 10.06 22.73 13.54
N ARG A 471 9.20 22.58 12.53
CA ARG A 471 8.40 21.38 12.25
C ARG A 471 8.35 21.18 10.74
N TYR A 472 7.84 20.04 10.27
CA TYR A 472 7.81 19.69 8.84
C TYR A 472 6.41 19.23 8.44
N THR A 473 6.01 19.49 7.19
CA THR A 473 4.66 19.18 6.68
C THR A 473 4.69 18.83 5.19
N THR A 474 3.67 18.11 4.73
CA THR A 474 3.39 17.83 3.32
C THR A 474 3.26 19.10 2.47
N LEU A 475 3.39 18.98 1.13
CA LEU A 475 3.26 20.08 0.16
C LEU A 475 2.07 19.87 -0.77
N LYS A 476 1.35 20.95 -1.08
CA LYS A 476 0.34 20.99 -2.17
C LYS A 476 0.96 21.22 -3.54
N ASP A 477 2.07 21.95 -3.59
CA ASP A 477 2.85 22.22 -4.81
C ASP A 477 4.34 22.26 -4.46
N CYS A 478 5.08 21.22 -4.89
CA CYS A 478 6.54 21.13 -4.81
C CYS A 478 7.24 21.75 -6.04
N THR A 479 6.49 22.19 -7.06
CA THR A 479 7.05 22.66 -8.34
C THR A 479 7.44 24.14 -8.35
N VAL A 480 7.36 24.80 -7.18
CA VAL A 480 7.56 26.24 -7.00
C VAL A 480 8.35 26.56 -5.74
N SER A 481 9.07 27.70 -5.75
CA SER A 481 9.81 28.22 -4.59
C SER A 481 9.45 29.69 -4.35
N PRO A 482 8.96 30.06 -3.14
CA PRO A 482 8.68 29.19 -1.99
C PRO A 482 7.55 28.18 -2.27
N SER A 483 7.66 26.99 -1.68
CA SER A 483 6.71 25.88 -1.88
C SER A 483 5.39 26.08 -1.15
N VAL A 484 4.30 25.55 -1.73
CA VAL A 484 2.96 25.66 -1.15
C VAL A 484 2.75 24.54 -0.15
N LYS A 485 2.73 24.88 1.15
CA LYS A 485 2.52 23.91 2.24
C LYS A 485 1.09 23.34 2.25
N ALA A 486 0.98 22.05 2.52
CA ALA A 486 -0.21 21.43 3.09
C ALA A 486 -0.11 21.42 4.62
N ASP A 487 -1.14 20.91 5.29
CA ASP A 487 -1.29 20.95 6.75
C ASP A 487 -1.56 19.54 7.28
N ASN A 488 -0.60 18.66 7.03
CA ASN A 488 -0.58 17.27 7.48
C ASN A 488 0.88 16.81 7.57
N MET A 489 1.22 16.04 8.60
CA MET A 489 2.44 15.24 8.66
C MET A 489 2.03 13.77 8.60
N GLU A 490 2.40 13.07 7.54
CA GLU A 490 2.15 11.63 7.42
C GLU A 490 3.02 10.86 8.42
N SER A 491 2.53 9.73 8.94
CA SER A 491 3.26 8.95 9.93
C SER A 491 4.57 8.38 9.36
N PHE A 492 4.57 7.96 8.09
CA PHE A 492 5.75 7.51 7.34
C PHE A 492 6.86 8.55 7.16
N TRP A 493 6.63 9.84 7.42
CA TRP A 493 7.73 10.80 7.56
C TRP A 493 8.70 10.36 8.68
N LEU A 494 8.15 9.86 9.79
CA LEU A 494 8.87 9.37 10.96
C LEU A 494 9.22 7.89 10.85
N ALA A 495 8.28 7.06 10.37
CA ALA A 495 8.48 5.61 10.27
C ALA A 495 9.45 5.23 9.13
N GLU A 496 9.44 5.95 8.01
CA GLU A 496 10.12 5.51 6.80
C GLU A 496 11.16 6.51 6.29
N THR A 497 10.75 7.72 5.93
CA THR A 497 11.61 8.68 5.22
C THR A 497 12.83 9.06 6.06
N LEU A 498 12.62 9.40 7.33
CA LEU A 498 13.73 9.69 8.24
C LEU A 498 14.47 8.43 8.71
N LYS A 499 13.82 7.26 8.78
CA LYS A 499 14.46 5.98 9.12
C LYS A 499 15.47 5.57 8.03
N TYR A 500 15.04 5.53 6.77
CA TYR A 500 15.92 5.18 5.64
C TYR A 500 17.04 6.20 5.44
N LEU A 501 16.79 7.51 5.61
CA LEU A 501 17.85 8.53 5.57
C LEU A 501 18.88 8.35 6.70
N TYR A 502 18.44 8.03 7.91
CA TYR A 502 19.33 7.77 9.05
C TYR A 502 20.21 6.53 8.82
N LEU A 503 19.62 5.45 8.31
CA LEU A 503 20.31 4.21 7.94
C LEU A 503 21.25 4.37 6.73
N LEU A 504 20.88 5.23 5.77
CA LEU A 504 21.68 5.54 4.58
C LEU A 504 22.98 6.24 4.98
N PHE A 505 22.93 7.23 5.88
CA PHE A 505 24.11 7.96 6.35
C PHE A 505 24.90 7.21 7.43
N ASP A 506 24.50 6.00 7.82
CA ASP A 506 25.21 5.20 8.81
C ASP A 506 26.46 4.49 8.25
N ASP A 507 27.65 4.95 8.67
CA ASP A 507 29.00 4.70 8.09
C ASP A 507 29.47 3.24 8.03
N GLU A 508 28.66 2.36 8.56
CA GLU A 508 28.91 0.93 8.63
C GLU A 508 28.65 0.33 7.24
N THR A 509 29.72 0.33 6.46
CA THR A 509 29.81 -0.18 5.09
C THR A 509 29.70 -1.71 5.08
N GLY A 510 28.56 -2.19 4.60
CA GLY A 510 28.21 -3.60 4.52
C GLY A 510 26.80 -3.86 5.01
N THR A 511 26.39 -5.13 4.96
CA THR A 511 25.09 -5.55 5.53
C THR A 511 25.12 -5.46 7.06
N THR A 512 26.27 -5.84 7.64
CA THR A 512 26.55 -5.78 9.07
C THR A 512 26.76 -4.34 9.50
N LEU A 513 25.90 -3.87 10.39
CA LEU A 513 26.24 -2.75 11.25
C LEU A 513 27.46 -3.12 12.11
N LYS A 514 28.50 -2.27 12.05
CA LYS A 514 29.81 -2.39 12.71
C LYS A 514 30.03 -1.26 13.73
N GLY A 515 29.06 -1.06 14.60
CA GLY A 515 29.16 -0.09 15.68
C GLY A 515 27.94 -0.14 16.58
N GLU A 516 27.98 0.71 17.60
CA GLU A 516 26.93 0.79 18.62
C GLU A 516 25.75 1.61 18.10
N LEU A 517 24.76 0.94 17.51
CA LEU A 517 23.39 1.41 17.69
C LEU A 517 23.16 1.56 19.19
N LYS A 518 22.65 2.72 19.62
CA LYS A 518 22.51 3.04 21.05
C LYS A 518 21.64 2.05 21.84
N ASN A 519 20.81 1.27 21.16
CA ASN A 519 20.00 0.18 21.71
C ASN A 519 20.77 -1.15 21.93
N GLY A 520 22.07 -1.21 21.65
CA GLY A 520 22.93 -2.36 21.97
C GLY A 520 22.72 -3.62 21.12
N LYS A 521 21.92 -3.57 20.05
CA LYS A 521 21.59 -4.76 19.22
C LYS A 521 21.80 -4.53 17.71
N PRO A 522 23.02 -4.18 17.26
CA PRO A 522 23.30 -3.93 15.83
C PRO A 522 22.98 -5.14 14.93
N ASP A 523 23.12 -6.37 15.44
CA ASP A 523 22.77 -7.60 14.71
C ASP A 523 21.28 -7.65 14.31
N LYS A 524 20.36 -7.05 15.09
CA LYS A 524 18.93 -6.99 14.75
C LYS A 524 18.63 -6.06 13.57
N TRP A 525 19.58 -5.21 13.19
CA TRP A 525 19.47 -4.22 12.10
C TRP A 525 20.37 -4.55 10.88
N ASP A 526 20.99 -5.74 10.82
CA ASP A 526 21.64 -6.26 9.60
C ASP A 526 20.56 -6.81 8.64
N ILE A 527 20.56 -6.36 7.37
CA ILE A 527 19.65 -6.83 6.31
C ILE A 527 19.78 -8.34 6.00
N LYS A 528 20.80 -9.02 6.54
CA LYS A 528 20.90 -10.48 6.56
C LYS A 528 19.98 -11.13 7.58
N ASN A 529 19.65 -10.46 8.68
CA ASN A 529 18.91 -11.01 9.83
C ASN A 529 17.46 -10.53 9.88
N MET A 530 17.14 -9.41 9.21
CA MET A 530 15.80 -8.84 9.13
C MET A 530 15.32 -8.65 7.69
N VAL A 531 14.02 -8.40 7.54
CA VAL A 531 13.39 -7.82 6.36
C VAL A 531 12.52 -6.65 6.81
N PHE A 532 12.59 -5.52 6.14
CA PHE A 532 11.63 -4.43 6.37
C PHE A 532 10.29 -4.81 5.78
N ASN A 533 9.18 -4.58 6.48
CA ASN A 533 7.85 -4.63 5.88
C ASN A 533 7.64 -3.43 4.92
N THR A 534 6.43 -3.22 4.37
CA THR A 534 6.16 -2.11 3.42
C THR A 534 6.11 -0.72 4.07
N GLU A 535 6.11 -0.61 5.41
CA GLU A 535 6.10 0.65 6.17
C GLU A 535 7.44 0.80 6.96
N ALA A 536 8.52 0.29 6.36
CA ALA A 536 9.88 0.27 6.91
C ALA A 536 10.04 -0.33 8.33
N HIS A 537 9.14 -1.20 8.79
CA HIS A 537 9.28 -1.88 10.07
C HIS A 537 10.15 -3.15 9.96
N PRO A 538 11.31 -3.25 10.63
CA PRO A 538 12.14 -4.45 10.56
C PRO A 538 11.49 -5.62 11.32
N LEU A 539 11.25 -6.71 10.60
CA LEU A 539 10.81 -8.00 11.11
C LEU A 539 11.96 -9.02 10.94
N PRO A 540 12.16 -9.97 11.86
CA PRO A 540 13.23 -10.95 11.72
C PRO A 540 12.96 -11.90 10.55
N LYS A 541 14.05 -12.40 9.98
CA LYS A 541 14.04 -13.67 9.25
C LYS A 541 14.03 -14.81 10.26
N PHE A 542 13.27 -15.87 9.99
CA PHE A 542 13.15 -16.99 10.90
C PHE A 542 13.05 -18.32 10.16
N ASP A 543 13.61 -19.35 10.78
CA ASP A 543 13.64 -20.70 10.26
C ASP A 543 12.26 -21.35 10.42
N ARG A 544 11.52 -21.45 9.30
CA ARG A 544 10.20 -22.09 9.24
C ARG A 544 10.19 -23.52 9.81
N SER A 545 11.30 -24.26 9.78
CA SER A 545 11.32 -25.63 10.33
C SER A 545 11.16 -25.67 11.85
N LYS A 546 11.40 -24.54 12.54
CA LYS A 546 11.13 -24.37 13.98
C LYS A 546 9.66 -24.06 14.28
N PHE A 547 8.86 -23.72 13.26
CA PHE A 547 7.41 -23.59 13.39
C PHE A 547 6.76 -24.97 13.49
N VAL A 548 6.67 -25.47 14.72
CA VAL A 548 5.88 -26.67 15.04
C VAL A 548 4.42 -26.29 14.99
N LYS A 549 3.68 -26.69 13.92
CA LYS A 549 2.20 -26.61 13.92
C LYS A 549 1.69 -27.28 15.20
N GLY A 550 1.04 -26.50 16.06
CA GLY A 550 0.95 -26.81 17.49
C GLY A 550 0.34 -28.16 17.82
N THR A 551 1.18 -29.13 18.21
CA THR A 551 0.78 -30.19 19.15
C THR A 551 0.84 -29.64 20.58
N GLY A 552 0.14 -28.53 20.85
CA GLY A 552 -0.17 -27.99 22.18
C GLY A 552 0.97 -27.57 23.14
N GLU A 553 2.25 -27.72 22.78
CA GLU A 553 3.37 -27.58 23.74
C GLU A 553 4.41 -26.47 23.45
N ALA A 554 4.22 -25.65 22.40
CA ALA A 554 4.98 -24.42 22.17
C ALA A 554 4.03 -23.31 21.66
N ALA A 555 4.03 -22.07 22.17
CA ALA A 555 4.92 -21.44 23.16
C ALA A 555 4.23 -21.07 24.48
N LYS A 556 5.01 -20.86 25.54
CA LYS A 556 4.52 -20.42 26.86
C LYS A 556 4.26 -18.90 26.90
N LEU A 557 3.17 -18.46 26.29
CA LEU A 557 2.38 -17.41 26.96
C LEU A 557 1.75 -18.02 28.23
N PRO A 558 1.52 -17.27 29.31
CA PRO A 558 0.90 -17.82 30.51
C PRO A 558 -0.45 -18.46 30.17
N ASN A 559 -0.57 -19.77 30.39
CA ASN A 559 -1.74 -20.60 30.06
C ASN A 559 -3.04 -20.18 30.80
N THR A 560 -2.95 -19.16 31.65
CA THR A 560 -4.05 -18.40 32.24
C THR A 560 -4.64 -17.39 31.26
N PHE A 561 -3.84 -16.66 30.48
CA PHE A 561 -4.32 -15.49 29.72
C PHE A 561 -5.27 -15.87 28.58
N VAL A 562 -4.93 -16.91 27.79
CA VAL A 562 -5.80 -17.43 26.72
C VAL A 562 -7.11 -17.97 27.32
N LYS A 563 -7.02 -18.77 28.39
CA LYS A 563 -8.22 -19.33 29.06
C LYS A 563 -9.07 -18.27 29.74
N ASP A 564 -8.48 -17.25 30.35
CA ASP A 564 -9.19 -16.13 30.94
C ASP A 564 -9.89 -15.28 29.86
N ASN A 565 -9.31 -15.21 28.65
CA ASN A 565 -9.93 -14.52 27.52
C ASN A 565 -11.07 -15.35 26.90
N GLU A 566 -10.89 -16.66 26.69
CA GLU A 566 -11.97 -17.59 26.31
C GLU A 566 -13.12 -17.59 27.32
N GLU A 567 -12.82 -17.66 28.62
CA GLU A 567 -13.77 -17.63 29.72
C GLU A 567 -14.49 -16.26 29.81
N ARG A 568 -13.80 -15.15 29.54
CA ARG A 568 -14.40 -13.81 29.42
C ARG A 568 -15.33 -13.72 28.21
N ILE A 569 -14.89 -14.16 27.03
CA ILE A 569 -15.68 -14.15 25.79
C ILE A 569 -16.94 -15.03 25.98
N ARG A 570 -16.79 -16.21 26.59
CA ARG A 570 -17.93 -17.08 26.93
C ARG A 570 -18.94 -16.37 27.85
N LYS A 571 -18.47 -15.72 28.92
CA LYS A 571 -19.33 -14.96 29.86
C LYS A 571 -20.00 -13.76 29.20
N VAL A 572 -19.34 -13.07 28.27
CA VAL A 572 -19.93 -11.97 27.49
C VAL A 572 -21.02 -12.49 26.56
N ASN A 573 -20.80 -13.61 25.88
CA ASN A 573 -21.81 -14.23 25.01
C ASN A 573 -23.01 -14.76 25.81
N GLU A 574 -22.77 -15.43 26.93
CA GLU A 574 -23.83 -15.88 27.86
C GLU A 574 -24.67 -14.68 28.38
N ALA A 575 -24.03 -13.56 28.70
CA ALA A 575 -24.70 -12.33 29.12
C ALA A 575 -25.48 -11.65 27.99
N ALA A 576 -24.94 -11.65 26.76
CA ALA A 576 -25.63 -11.12 25.58
C ALA A 576 -26.89 -11.94 25.25
N ASP A 577 -26.82 -13.28 25.29
CA ASP A 577 -27.97 -14.15 25.09
C ASP A 577 -28.99 -14.04 26.24
N ALA A 578 -28.55 -13.80 27.47
CA ALA A 578 -29.45 -13.50 28.59
C ALA A 578 -30.15 -12.15 28.42
N LEU A 579 -29.46 -11.12 27.89
CA LEU A 579 -30.04 -9.82 27.59
C LEU A 579 -31.03 -9.90 26.42
N LYS A 580 -30.67 -10.60 25.35
CA LYS A 580 -31.55 -10.84 24.19
C LYS A 580 -32.85 -11.51 24.60
N ARG A 581 -32.79 -12.59 25.39
CA ARG A 581 -33.98 -13.26 25.95
C ARG A 581 -34.84 -12.35 26.84
N LYS A 582 -34.25 -11.40 27.57
CA LYS A 582 -35.03 -10.39 28.33
C LYS A 582 -35.75 -9.41 27.42
N LEU A 583 -35.07 -8.91 26.38
CA LEU A 583 -35.66 -8.02 25.38
C LEU A 583 -36.78 -8.71 24.60
N ASP A 584 -36.62 -9.99 24.24
CA ASP A 584 -37.67 -10.79 23.59
C ASP A 584 -38.90 -10.96 24.51
N VAL A 585 -38.70 -11.14 25.82
CA VAL A 585 -39.81 -11.21 26.80
C VAL A 585 -40.49 -9.85 26.98
N GLU A 586 -39.75 -8.74 27.03
CA GLU A 586 -40.34 -7.40 27.10
C GLU A 586 -41.10 -7.03 25.82
N ALA A 587 -40.57 -7.37 24.64
CA ALA A 587 -41.23 -7.17 23.36
C ALA A 587 -42.55 -7.96 23.28
N ASN A 588 -42.55 -9.24 23.66
CA ASN A 588 -43.77 -10.05 23.72
C ASN A 588 -44.78 -9.51 24.75
N LYS A 589 -44.31 -8.99 25.89
CA LYS A 589 -45.17 -8.39 26.91
C LYS A 589 -45.79 -7.08 26.43
N LYS A 590 -45.04 -6.26 25.70
CA LYS A 590 -45.55 -5.03 25.05
C LYS A 590 -46.59 -5.36 23.98
N ALA A 591 -46.31 -6.34 23.12
CA ALA A 591 -47.26 -6.83 22.12
C ALA A 591 -48.55 -7.37 22.75
N SER A 592 -48.48 -8.07 23.89
CA SER A 592 -49.69 -8.52 24.60
C SER A 592 -50.52 -7.37 25.19
N LEU A 593 -49.87 -6.30 25.68
CA LEU A 593 -50.57 -5.11 26.20
C LEU A 593 -51.23 -4.30 25.08
N GLU A 594 -50.53 -4.09 23.96
CA GLU A 594 -51.08 -3.44 22.77
C GLU A 594 -52.27 -4.24 22.19
N HIS A 595 -52.24 -5.57 22.29
CA HIS A 595 -53.36 -6.43 21.86
C HIS A 595 -54.55 -6.40 22.84
N GLU A 596 -54.34 -6.24 24.15
CA GLU A 596 -55.41 -6.04 25.15
C GLU A 596 -56.05 -4.65 25.02
N GLU A 597 -55.27 -3.59 24.76
CA GLU A 597 -55.80 -2.24 24.51
C GLU A 597 -56.67 -2.18 23.25
N ALA A 598 -56.24 -2.82 22.15
CA ALA A 598 -57.05 -2.95 20.94
C ALA A 598 -58.38 -3.67 21.20
N PHE A 599 -58.37 -4.75 22.01
CA PHE A 599 -59.59 -5.49 22.37
C PHE A 599 -60.52 -4.72 23.32
N ALA A 600 -60.00 -3.73 24.05
CA ALA A 600 -60.77 -2.84 24.90
C ALA A 600 -61.46 -1.72 24.10
N ASP A 601 -60.80 -1.19 23.06
CA ASP A 601 -61.39 -0.17 22.19
C ASP A 601 -62.42 -0.77 21.22
N ASP A 602 -62.24 -1.98 20.69
CA ASP A 602 -63.29 -2.67 19.91
C ASP A 602 -64.59 -2.85 20.72
N LYS A 603 -64.47 -3.17 22.03
CA LYS A 603 -65.64 -3.24 22.93
C LYS A 603 -66.30 -1.88 23.19
N LYS A 604 -65.55 -0.77 23.17
CA LYS A 604 -66.16 0.58 23.20
C LYS A 604 -66.88 0.90 21.90
N VAL A 605 -66.29 0.55 20.75
CA VAL A 605 -66.90 0.77 19.43
C VAL A 605 -68.21 0.00 19.30
N GLU A 606 -68.25 -1.25 19.75
CA GLU A 606 -69.47 -2.06 19.72
C GLU A 606 -70.54 -1.51 20.69
N ALA A 607 -70.17 -1.07 21.89
CA ALA A 607 -71.10 -0.40 22.82
C ALA A 607 -71.65 0.93 22.27
N ILE A 608 -70.84 1.70 21.54
CA ILE A 608 -71.27 2.93 20.83
C ILE A 608 -72.18 2.60 19.64
N ARG A 609 -72.05 1.41 19.04
CA ARG A 609 -72.94 0.88 17.99
C ARG A 609 -74.31 0.49 18.54
N GLU A 610 -74.36 -0.24 19.66
CA GLU A 610 -75.62 -0.62 20.30
C GLU A 610 -76.39 0.62 20.81
N MET A 611 -75.69 1.65 21.30
CA MET A 611 -76.30 2.94 21.67
C MET A 611 -76.79 3.78 20.47
N ARG A 612 -76.49 3.39 19.22
CA ARG A 612 -76.90 4.09 18.00
C ARG A 612 -78.04 3.41 17.22
N MET A 613 -78.63 2.34 17.75
CA MET A 613 -79.78 1.64 17.11
C MET A 613 -81.13 1.90 17.80
N ASN A 614 -81.24 2.88 18.69
CA ASN A 614 -82.50 3.45 19.14
C ASN A 614 -82.47 4.98 19.00
N ASP A 615 -83.59 5.52 18.51
CA ASP A 615 -84.00 6.93 18.42
C ASP A 615 -83.77 7.66 17.07
N ASP A 616 -84.61 7.32 16.08
CA ASP A 616 -84.97 8.19 14.94
C ASP A 616 -86.21 9.04 15.27
N VAL A 617 -86.05 10.31 15.69
CA VAL A 617 -87.12 11.35 15.64
C VAL A 617 -86.53 12.73 15.33
N HIS A 618 -87.31 13.53 14.60
CA HIS A 618 -87.02 14.85 14.02
C HIS A 618 -86.59 16.00 14.96
N GLU A 619 -85.82 16.91 14.34
CA GLU A 619 -85.88 18.39 14.40
C GLU A 619 -85.13 19.24 15.46
N GLU A 620 -84.24 20.09 14.88
CA GLU A 620 -84.09 21.54 15.08
C GLU A 620 -82.83 22.12 15.80
N PHE A 621 -82.33 23.22 15.17
CA PHE A 621 -81.25 24.17 15.55
C PHE A 621 -79.76 23.82 15.37
N ASN A 622 -79.17 24.43 14.32
CA ASN A 622 -78.00 25.37 14.29
C ASN A 622 -76.97 25.31 15.44
N SER A 623 -75.67 25.57 15.25
CA SER A 623 -74.81 26.03 14.13
C SER A 623 -73.35 25.90 14.65
N GLU A 624 -72.25 25.91 13.88
CA GLU A 624 -71.97 26.33 12.51
C GLU A 624 -70.71 25.55 12.08
N TYR A 625 -70.82 24.64 11.12
CA TYR A 625 -69.69 23.95 10.47
C TYR A 625 -69.87 24.14 8.96
N VAL A 626 -68.75 24.28 8.24
CA VAL A 626 -68.59 24.57 6.79
C VAL A 626 -68.15 26.01 6.49
N ALA A 627 -66.83 26.21 6.60
CA ALA A 627 -66.04 27.19 5.84
C ALA A 627 -64.55 26.76 5.78
N PHE A 628 -64.30 25.45 5.71
CA PHE A 628 -62.96 24.85 5.89
C PHE A 628 -62.10 24.84 4.61
N GLU A 629 -62.63 25.26 3.45
CA GLU A 629 -61.92 25.11 2.16
C GLU A 629 -61.61 26.41 1.39
N GLU A 630 -61.85 27.60 1.95
CA GLU A 630 -61.43 28.87 1.32
C GLU A 630 -60.78 29.85 2.32
N LYS A 631 -59.49 29.62 2.62
CA LYS A 631 -58.54 30.68 3.03
C LYS A 631 -57.06 30.29 2.88
N LEU A 632 -56.74 29.77 1.71
CA LEU A 632 -55.47 30.08 1.07
C LEU A 632 -55.44 31.60 0.71
N GLU A 633 -54.23 32.16 0.76
CA GLU A 633 -53.81 33.48 0.23
C GLU A 633 -54.18 34.81 0.96
N ALA A 634 -53.18 35.71 0.91
CA ALA A 634 -53.18 37.17 1.13
C ALA A 634 -53.37 37.77 2.55
N GLY A 635 -52.26 38.26 3.13
CA GLY A 635 -52.24 39.24 4.25
C GLY A 635 -52.57 40.68 3.79
N PRO A 636 -52.35 41.74 4.63
CA PRO A 636 -51.12 42.55 4.41
C PRO A 636 -50.57 43.48 5.56
N LYS A 637 -49.29 43.89 5.39
CA LYS A 637 -48.66 45.24 5.64
C LYS A 637 -48.33 45.80 7.06
N ASP A 638 -47.04 45.70 7.41
CA ASP A 638 -45.99 46.78 7.40
C ASP A 638 -46.11 48.05 8.29
N SER A 639 -45.16 48.28 9.24
CA SER A 639 -44.06 49.28 9.07
C SER A 639 -43.18 49.62 10.31
N SER A 640 -41.92 50.00 10.02
CA SER A 640 -40.79 50.50 10.86
C SER A 640 -39.94 49.45 11.62
N LYS A 641 -38.66 49.15 11.27
CA LYS A 641 -37.38 49.93 11.23
C LYS A 641 -36.85 50.23 12.66
N LYS A 642 -35.62 49.92 13.12
CA LYS A 642 -34.25 49.60 12.59
C LYS A 642 -33.47 48.85 13.73
N GLU A 643 -32.33 48.13 13.62
CA GLU A 643 -31.43 47.68 12.52
C GLU A 643 -30.49 46.50 12.96
N GLN A 644 -29.46 46.18 12.16
CA GLN A 644 -28.49 45.05 12.18
C GLN A 644 -27.38 45.07 13.28
N PRO A 645 -26.66 43.95 13.54
CA PRO A 645 -25.56 43.45 12.68
C PRO A 645 -25.85 42.11 11.96
N VAL A 646 -24.87 41.62 11.19
CA VAL A 646 -25.00 40.60 10.13
C VAL A 646 -24.52 39.21 10.57
N GLU A 647 -25.31 38.18 10.24
CA GLU A 647 -24.93 36.77 10.14
C GLU A 647 -25.14 36.30 8.70
N ASP A 648 -24.25 35.47 8.17
CA ASP A 648 -24.47 34.67 6.96
C ASP A 648 -24.24 33.19 7.32
N GLU A 649 -25.30 32.49 7.72
CA GLU A 649 -25.32 31.03 7.76
C GLU A 649 -25.66 30.47 6.37
N PHE A 650 -24.84 29.57 5.84
CA PHE A 650 -25.17 28.81 4.64
C PHE A 650 -26.08 27.63 5.00
N SER A 651 -27.32 27.66 4.51
CA SER A 651 -28.29 26.58 4.65
C SER A 651 -27.94 25.36 3.78
N VAL A 652 -28.31 24.19 4.26
CA VAL A 652 -28.16 22.90 3.58
C VAL A 652 -29.19 22.77 2.46
N ASP A 653 -28.83 23.18 1.24
CA ASP A 653 -29.57 22.85 0.00
C ASP A 653 -28.69 22.70 -1.27
N ASP A 654 -27.37 22.88 -1.16
CA ASP A 654 -26.42 22.72 -2.29
C ASP A 654 -25.81 21.30 -2.41
N ILE A 655 -26.25 20.34 -1.59
CA ILE A 655 -25.68 18.97 -1.57
C ILE A 655 -26.38 18.02 -2.56
N GLU A 656 -27.67 18.19 -2.86
CA GLU A 656 -28.40 17.29 -3.79
C GLU A 656 -28.24 17.62 -5.28
N LYS A 657 -27.48 18.67 -5.64
CA LYS A 657 -27.20 19.02 -7.05
C LYS A 657 -25.86 18.54 -7.61
N ASN A 658 -24.98 17.97 -6.78
CA ASN A 658 -23.66 17.47 -7.23
C ASN A 658 -23.55 15.94 -7.37
N LEU A 659 -24.65 15.20 -7.23
CA LEU A 659 -24.67 13.73 -7.39
C LEU A 659 -25.42 13.22 -8.63
N ASN A 660 -26.22 14.05 -9.32
CA ASN A 660 -26.99 13.65 -10.51
C ASN A 660 -26.47 14.23 -11.84
N GLN A 661 -25.22 14.69 -11.89
CA GLN A 661 -24.56 15.08 -13.15
C GLN A 661 -23.27 14.27 -13.42
N ARG A 662 -23.35 12.96 -13.15
CA ARG A 662 -22.39 11.93 -13.60
C ARG A 662 -23.07 10.72 -14.28
N HIS A 663 -24.32 10.88 -14.72
CA HIS A 663 -25.07 9.84 -15.45
C HIS A 663 -25.90 10.39 -16.63
N SER A 664 -25.23 11.08 -17.56
CA SER A 664 -25.62 11.15 -18.97
C SER A 664 -24.42 11.64 -19.78
N ASP A 665 -23.67 10.72 -20.39
CA ASP A 665 -22.78 10.89 -21.56
C ASP A 665 -21.82 9.68 -21.67
N ASN A 666 -22.38 8.46 -21.74
CA ASN A 666 -21.71 7.28 -22.34
C ASN A 666 -22.67 6.09 -22.54
N GLN A 667 -23.87 6.35 -23.07
CA GLN A 667 -24.72 5.33 -23.68
C GLN A 667 -25.39 5.91 -24.93
N ASP A 668 -24.65 5.83 -26.03
CA ASP A 668 -25.11 5.76 -27.43
C ASP A 668 -23.82 5.89 -28.27
N THR A 669 -23.27 4.82 -28.86
CA THR A 669 -23.64 4.45 -30.22
C THR A 669 -23.09 3.07 -30.61
N ILE A 670 -23.86 2.00 -30.39
CA ILE A 670 -23.75 0.78 -31.22
C ILE A 670 -25.16 0.27 -31.55
N SER A 671 -25.71 0.74 -32.67
CA SER A 671 -26.31 -0.11 -33.73
C SER A 671 -27.11 0.72 -34.71
N ASN A 672 -26.71 0.69 -35.99
CA ASN A 672 -27.54 0.25 -37.11
C ASN A 672 -26.81 0.54 -38.43
N GLY A 673 -26.57 -0.50 -39.22
CA GLY A 673 -26.10 -0.33 -40.58
C GLY A 673 -27.28 -0.11 -41.52
N ASN A 674 -27.12 0.75 -42.54
CA ASN A 674 -27.59 0.43 -43.89
C ASN A 674 -27.00 1.32 -44.97
N LEU A 675 -26.39 0.65 -45.96
CA LEU A 675 -26.39 0.93 -47.40
C LEU A 675 -26.87 2.33 -47.89
N ALA A 676 -25.93 3.12 -48.42
CA ALA A 676 -26.18 3.96 -49.60
C ALA A 676 -24.89 4.12 -50.44
N LYS A 677 -25.01 3.88 -51.76
CA LYS A 677 -23.95 4.13 -52.75
C LYS A 677 -24.00 5.59 -53.21
N THR A 678 -22.86 6.24 -53.45
CA THR A 678 -22.57 6.86 -54.76
C THR A 678 -21.09 7.20 -54.95
N GLU A 679 -20.66 7.16 -56.21
CA GLU A 679 -19.31 7.42 -56.71
C GLU A 679 -18.98 8.93 -56.74
N LYS A 680 -17.69 9.30 -56.67
CA LYS A 680 -16.97 9.79 -57.87
C LYS A 680 -15.46 10.05 -57.67
N GLU A 681 -14.76 9.96 -58.80
CA GLU A 681 -13.30 9.98 -58.94
C GLU A 681 -12.67 11.38 -58.88
N LYS A 682 -11.40 11.41 -58.45
CA LYS A 682 -10.24 12.17 -58.99
C LYS A 682 -9.13 12.14 -57.92
N GLY A 683 -7.85 11.86 -58.18
CA GLY A 683 -7.17 11.51 -59.42
C GLY A 683 -5.86 12.29 -59.56
N VAL A 684 -4.71 11.59 -59.50
CA VAL A 684 -3.35 12.07 -59.90
C VAL A 684 -2.75 13.10 -58.88
N GLU A 685 -1.46 13.18 -58.54
CA GLU A 685 -0.20 12.77 -59.20
C GLU A 685 0.91 12.39 -58.19
N VAL A 686 1.93 11.65 -58.64
CA VAL A 686 3.21 11.41 -57.95
C VAL A 686 4.33 12.10 -58.73
N PRO A 687 5.35 12.68 -58.06
CA PRO A 687 6.68 12.76 -58.66
C PRO A 687 7.74 12.03 -57.83
N ALA A 688 8.66 11.38 -58.54
CA ALA A 688 9.71 10.55 -57.99
C ALA A 688 11.06 11.28 -57.85
N GLU A 689 11.94 10.68 -57.05
CA GLU A 689 13.42 10.73 -57.12
C GLU A 689 14.16 12.08 -57.16
N ARG A 690 15.08 12.23 -56.19
CA ARG A 690 16.46 12.55 -56.58
C ARG A 690 17.49 11.84 -55.70
N THR A 691 18.36 11.08 -56.36
CA THR A 691 19.48 10.35 -55.79
C THR A 691 20.72 11.24 -55.67
N THR A 692 21.47 11.08 -54.58
CA THR A 692 22.94 11.21 -54.59
C THR A 692 23.53 10.21 -53.61
N ALA A 693 24.18 9.18 -54.13
CA ALA A 693 24.97 8.25 -53.33
C ALA A 693 26.44 8.68 -53.34
N SER A 694 27.14 8.46 -52.21
CA SER A 694 28.59 8.34 -52.18
C SER A 694 28.92 6.94 -51.68
N LYS A 695 29.65 6.17 -52.48
CA LYS A 695 30.25 4.90 -52.07
C LYS A 695 31.64 5.17 -51.53
N ASP A 696 32.05 4.42 -50.52
CA ASP A 696 33.21 3.51 -50.59
C ASP A 696 33.48 2.90 -49.21
N ASP A 697 33.07 1.66 -49.01
CA ASP A 697 34.00 0.60 -48.58
C ASP A 697 33.41 -0.79 -48.88
N ILE A 698 34.26 -1.77 -49.22
CA ILE A 698 33.84 -3.08 -49.76
C ILE A 698 34.59 -4.25 -49.11
N SER A 699 33.82 -5.32 -48.85
CA SER A 699 34.21 -6.74 -48.67
C SER A 699 34.63 -7.27 -47.29
N LYS A 700 33.82 -8.22 -46.81
CA LYS A 700 34.17 -9.65 -46.69
C LYS A 700 32.89 -10.50 -46.73
N PRO A 701 32.87 -11.70 -47.36
CA PRO A 701 31.68 -12.54 -47.44
C PRO A 701 31.48 -13.41 -46.19
N LEU A 702 30.22 -13.62 -45.78
CA LEU A 702 29.83 -14.59 -44.75
C LEU A 702 29.91 -16.02 -45.29
N ASN A 703 30.42 -16.94 -44.46
CA ASN A 703 30.60 -18.35 -44.81
C ASN A 703 29.46 -19.21 -44.24
N VAL A 704 28.38 -19.38 -45.02
CA VAL A 704 27.16 -20.10 -44.62
C VAL A 704 27.40 -21.59 -44.34
N GLN A 705 28.48 -22.18 -44.85
CA GLN A 705 28.79 -23.61 -44.64
C GLN A 705 29.31 -23.95 -43.22
N ALA A 706 29.58 -22.95 -42.38
CA ALA A 706 30.02 -23.15 -41.00
C ALA A 706 28.86 -23.27 -39.98
N GLU A 707 27.69 -22.71 -40.27
CA GLU A 707 26.51 -22.78 -39.37
C GLU A 707 25.71 -24.07 -39.57
N GLU A 708 25.53 -24.54 -40.81
CA GLU A 708 24.82 -25.80 -41.10
C GLU A 708 25.50 -27.01 -40.44
N ALA A 709 26.85 -27.06 -40.44
CA ALA A 709 27.63 -28.13 -39.83
C ALA A 709 27.53 -28.18 -38.29
N LYS A 710 27.16 -27.07 -37.63
CA LYS A 710 26.98 -26.99 -36.18
C LYS A 710 25.59 -27.47 -35.77
N ILE A 711 24.56 -27.05 -36.52
CA ILE A 711 23.18 -27.51 -36.32
C ILE A 711 23.08 -29.04 -36.50
N GLU A 712 23.80 -29.63 -37.45
CA GLU A 712 23.82 -31.08 -37.66
C GLU A 712 24.60 -31.89 -36.60
N SER A 713 25.45 -31.24 -35.78
CA SER A 713 26.07 -31.88 -34.60
C SER A 713 25.17 -31.84 -33.38
N ASP A 714 24.47 -30.73 -33.15
CA ASP A 714 23.63 -30.52 -31.98
C ASP A 714 22.35 -31.40 -32.03
N LEU A 715 21.84 -31.66 -33.25
CA LEU A 715 20.79 -32.64 -33.53
C LEU A 715 21.20 -34.12 -33.34
N LYS A 716 22.51 -34.43 -33.29
CA LYS A 716 23.02 -35.80 -33.05
C LYS A 716 23.39 -36.07 -31.60
N LEU A 717 23.57 -35.02 -30.78
CA LEU A 717 23.69 -35.13 -29.32
C LEU A 717 22.32 -35.38 -28.67
N THR A 718 21.31 -34.59 -29.03
CA THR A 718 19.93 -34.73 -28.51
C THR A 718 19.31 -36.12 -28.76
N GLN A 719 19.53 -36.74 -29.93
CA GLN A 719 19.05 -38.10 -30.21
C GLN A 719 19.84 -39.24 -29.52
N LYS A 720 20.95 -38.93 -28.84
CA LYS A 720 21.72 -39.90 -28.08
C LYS A 720 21.26 -39.97 -26.63
N ASP A 721 20.96 -38.82 -26.04
CA ASP A 721 20.52 -38.72 -24.65
C ASP A 721 19.08 -39.28 -24.44
N GLU A 722 18.20 -39.16 -25.45
CA GLU A 722 16.89 -39.83 -25.47
C GLU A 722 16.96 -41.37 -25.44
N LYS A 723 18.13 -41.98 -25.75
CA LYS A 723 18.29 -43.45 -25.77
C LYS A 723 18.98 -44.03 -24.54
N GLU A 724 19.59 -43.22 -23.69
CA GLU A 724 20.13 -43.66 -22.39
C GLU A 724 19.17 -43.34 -21.22
N GLY A 725 18.17 -42.46 -21.41
CA GLY A 725 17.11 -42.19 -20.42
C GLY A 725 16.04 -43.27 -20.24
N VAL A 726 15.98 -44.32 -21.08
CA VAL A 726 14.90 -45.34 -21.07
C VAL A 726 15.41 -46.71 -20.55
N LYS A 727 16.21 -46.69 -19.47
CA LYS A 727 16.59 -47.87 -18.68
C LYS A 727 16.85 -47.55 -17.21
N LEU A 728 15.81 -47.14 -16.49
CA LEU A 728 15.62 -47.25 -15.03
C LEU A 728 14.19 -46.81 -14.72
N LEU A 729 13.57 -47.38 -13.67
CA LEU A 729 12.13 -47.31 -13.30
C LEU A 729 11.25 -48.37 -14.00
N ASP A 730 11.29 -49.57 -13.42
CA ASP A 730 10.26 -50.60 -13.52
C ASP A 730 9.86 -50.95 -12.06
N ASN A 731 8.58 -51.25 -11.79
CA ASN A 731 7.90 -51.32 -10.46
C ASN A 731 7.71 -49.94 -9.78
N ASP A 732 6.51 -49.34 -9.66
CA ASP A 732 5.22 -49.89 -9.23
C ASP A 732 4.04 -49.36 -10.06
N VAL A 733 3.08 -50.24 -10.40
CA VAL A 733 1.92 -49.89 -11.24
C VAL A 733 0.75 -49.38 -10.40
N ALA A 734 0.54 -48.07 -10.42
CA ALA A 734 -0.72 -47.48 -9.97
C ALA A 734 -1.85 -47.78 -10.99
N LYS A 735 -2.99 -48.32 -10.53
CA LYS A 735 -4.19 -48.49 -11.38
C LYS A 735 -4.66 -47.13 -11.94
N PRO A 736 -5.13 -47.05 -13.20
CA PRO A 736 -5.76 -45.84 -13.73
C PRO A 736 -6.93 -45.35 -12.87
N LEU A 737 -7.07 -44.02 -12.75
CA LEU A 737 -8.06 -43.36 -11.88
C LEU A 737 -9.52 -43.82 -12.17
N ASP A 738 -9.83 -44.11 -13.44
CA ASP A 738 -11.13 -44.60 -13.92
C ASP A 738 -11.52 -46.00 -13.41
N GLU A 739 -10.58 -46.83 -12.95
CA GLU A 739 -10.91 -48.10 -12.27
C GLU A 739 -11.11 -47.88 -10.77
N GLN A 740 -10.31 -47.01 -10.15
CA GLN A 740 -10.44 -46.71 -8.72
C GLN A 740 -11.78 -46.04 -8.39
N VAL A 741 -12.24 -45.12 -9.25
CA VAL A 741 -13.57 -44.49 -9.12
C VAL A 741 -14.70 -45.50 -9.26
N LYS A 742 -14.54 -46.57 -10.07
CA LYS A 742 -15.56 -47.62 -10.21
C LYS A 742 -15.62 -48.55 -9.00
N GLU A 743 -14.50 -48.91 -8.39
CA GLU A 743 -14.48 -49.68 -7.15
C GLU A 743 -15.16 -48.91 -6.00
N VAL A 744 -14.88 -47.59 -5.87
CA VAL A 744 -15.52 -46.72 -4.85
C VAL A 744 -17.04 -46.57 -5.08
N LEU A 745 -17.50 -46.44 -6.33
CA LEU A 745 -18.93 -46.32 -6.64
C LEU A 745 -19.70 -47.63 -6.35
N VAL A 746 -19.11 -48.80 -6.61
CA VAL A 746 -19.71 -50.09 -6.26
C VAL A 746 -19.80 -50.26 -4.74
N GLU A 747 -18.75 -49.89 -4.00
CA GLU A 747 -18.74 -49.97 -2.53
C GLU A 747 -19.74 -48.98 -1.89
N ALA A 748 -19.99 -47.84 -2.53
CA ALA A 748 -21.04 -46.90 -2.13
C ALA A 748 -22.46 -47.44 -2.39
N GLU A 749 -22.70 -48.10 -3.54
CA GLU A 749 -23.99 -48.73 -3.83
C GLU A 749 -24.33 -49.89 -2.89
N GLU A 750 -23.35 -50.68 -2.44
CA GLU A 750 -23.59 -51.76 -1.47
C GLU A 750 -23.92 -51.18 -0.08
N LYS A 751 -23.21 -50.14 0.38
CA LYS A 751 -23.50 -49.46 1.66
C LYS A 751 -24.84 -48.71 1.65
N MET A 752 -25.31 -48.22 0.50
CA MET A 752 -26.67 -47.67 0.36
C MET A 752 -27.76 -48.76 0.39
N LYS A 753 -27.46 -50.00 -0.02
CA LYS A 753 -28.40 -51.13 0.06
C LYS A 753 -28.51 -51.71 1.48
N GLU A 754 -27.43 -51.68 2.26
CA GLU A 754 -27.46 -52.09 3.68
C GLU A 754 -28.18 -51.07 4.60
N SER A 755 -28.19 -49.79 4.24
CA SER A 755 -28.84 -48.72 5.03
C SER A 755 -30.33 -48.52 4.75
N ALA A 756 -30.89 -49.12 3.69
CA ALA A 756 -32.31 -49.03 3.33
C ALA A 756 -33.21 -50.12 3.98
N GLY A 757 -32.66 -50.93 4.89
CA GLY A 757 -33.32 -52.09 5.50
C GLY A 757 -34.16 -51.82 6.75
N GLY A 758 -35.10 -50.86 6.74
CA GLY A 758 -36.00 -50.70 7.89
C GLY A 758 -37.04 -49.58 7.83
N VAL A 759 -38.33 -49.96 7.80
CA VAL A 759 -39.54 -49.11 7.94
C VAL A 759 -39.74 -48.12 6.77
N GLY A 760 -40.93 -47.94 6.17
CA GLY A 760 -42.27 -48.48 6.41
C GLY A 760 -43.29 -47.42 5.94
N ASP A 761 -44.31 -47.83 5.17
CA ASP A 761 -45.19 -46.92 4.39
C ASP A 761 -45.76 -45.70 5.13
N THR A 762 -45.75 -44.51 4.49
CA THR A 762 -46.98 -43.72 4.25
C THR A 762 -46.83 -42.53 3.27
N ALA A 763 -47.48 -42.67 2.12
CA ALA A 763 -48.24 -41.68 1.34
C ALA A 763 -47.85 -40.17 1.23
N ILE A 764 -47.54 -39.78 -0.03
CA ILE A 764 -48.12 -38.65 -0.81
C ILE A 764 -47.89 -37.19 -0.34
N GLY A 765 -47.21 -36.40 -1.19
CA GLY A 765 -47.25 -34.93 -1.16
C GLY A 765 -46.30 -34.28 -2.19
N SER A 766 -46.83 -33.82 -3.33
CA SER A 766 -46.06 -33.34 -4.48
C SER A 766 -46.01 -31.80 -4.61
N GLN A 767 -44.85 -31.22 -4.96
CA GLN A 767 -44.60 -30.48 -6.22
C GLN A 767 -43.34 -29.57 -6.15
N ASN A 768 -42.54 -29.65 -7.23
CA ASN A 768 -41.54 -28.72 -7.78
C ASN A 768 -40.86 -27.69 -6.87
#